data_AF-A0A9D8L2U8-F1
#
_entry.id   AF-A0A9D8L2U8-F1
#
_cell.length_a   1.000
_cell.length_b   1.000
_cell.length_c   1.000
_cell.angle_alpha   90.00
_cell.angle_beta   90.00
_cell.angle_gamma   90.00
#
_symmetry.space_group_name_H-M   'P 1'
#
loop_
_entity.id
_entity.type
_entity.pdbx_description
1 polymer ?
#
loop_
_entity_poly.entity_id
_entity_poly.type
_entity_poly.pdbx_seq_one_letter_code
_entity_poly.pdbx_strand_id
1 'polypeptide(L)'
;MVDVGRMGDDFQPGPRRGTNQTGVRLYNERLVLSLIRQHGSLPKANLARLTGLSPPTVSQIVGQLEADGLLRKEAPRRGRIGQPSVPLSLNPDGALSFGVKIGRRSCDIVLMDFVGGIRRDLHLAYPFPSPEPVVEFVKEACGAMLAGLTEKEGARIAGLGIATPFELWNWEKEVGAAPGAMQGWRGFDLQGEIARHFDFPVYLCNDATAGCAAEYLFGRAAKYPEFLYVFIAWFVGGGLVINGNLFPGRSGYAGSIGQMLVPVERPGNRGEFRPLLHVASIYNLEQRLTASGGDPASVSQDAGWPTIAEDVMEAWIDEVAGGIAHALVSASALIDMQAAIIDGAMPTAYRTRIVERVREKFEALERTGLPPLSIIEGLIGYRARAIGGASLPLLAKFMRDRELLFRDPGDLRGAGFLPFLVVLDGLGGLGAFDQIFQDHLAGLALVRTALIGAGKFGSMFLSQVPTITGLEVSAILDLDPERAKNACRNVGWDEARIARTRFTTKAADIFDDAYVDVVVEATGNPAAGIAHALAAIDARKPIVMVNVEADALAGPLLARRARERGVVYSMAYGDQPALIAEMVDWARATGFHVTAAGKGTKYLPAYHQVTPDGVWAHYGLTPEEAKKAGMNPQMFNSFLDGTKSALEMAAVANACLLDVPDDGLAFPPCGVDHLPTLLKPAADGGQLAGDGMVEVVSSLERDGRPVFRDLRWGVYVVFRAPNDYAAACFKQYGMTTDASGRYAALYRARRSRRFRYPWSISM
;
A
#
# COMPACT_ATOMS: atom_id res chain seq x y z
N MET A 1 45.77 -7.21 13.97
CA MET A 1 46.10 -6.11 13.05
C MET A 1 45.83 -6.66 11.65
N VAL A 2 44.62 -6.45 11.16
CA VAL A 2 44.11 -7.02 9.90
C VAL A 2 43.49 -5.86 9.12
N ASP A 3 43.87 -5.80 7.86
CA ASP A 3 43.77 -4.70 6.91
C ASP A 3 42.31 -4.44 6.47
N VAL A 4 41.86 -3.19 6.58
CA VAL A 4 40.51 -2.73 6.23
C VAL A 4 40.59 -2.04 4.87
N GLY A 5 40.48 -2.83 3.80
CA GLY A 5 40.47 -2.36 2.42
C GLY A 5 39.11 -1.82 1.99
N ARG A 6 38.99 -0.48 1.97
CA ARG A 6 38.13 0.39 1.13
C ARG A 6 37.00 -0.30 0.32
N MET A 7 35.75 -0.14 0.78
CA MET A 7 34.58 -0.04 -0.10
C MET A 7 34.45 1.41 -0.57
N GLY A 8 34.55 1.62 -1.87
CA GLY A 8 34.40 2.91 -2.53
C GLY A 8 32.93 3.27 -2.77
N ASP A 9 32.70 4.57 -2.74
CA ASP A 9 31.50 5.32 -3.11
C ASP A 9 30.87 4.85 -4.44
N ASP A 10 29.56 4.57 -4.40
CA ASP A 10 28.58 4.87 -5.46
C ASP A 10 27.17 4.46 -4.98
N PHE A 11 26.52 5.33 -4.21
CA PHE A 11 25.12 5.18 -3.79
C PHE A 11 24.30 6.32 -4.41
N GLN A 12 23.59 6.05 -5.50
CA GLN A 12 22.55 6.93 -6.03
C GLN A 12 21.15 6.35 -5.70
N PRO A 13 20.26 7.11 -5.03
CA PRO A 13 18.91 6.65 -4.71
C PRO A 13 18.03 6.57 -5.97
N GLY A 14 17.48 5.40 -6.26
CA GLY A 14 16.48 5.22 -7.32
C GLY A 14 15.13 5.89 -6.98
N PRO A 15 14.40 6.46 -7.96
CA PRO A 15 13.16 7.21 -7.72
C PRO A 15 11.97 6.32 -7.37
N ARG A 16 11.26 6.67 -6.30
CA ARG A 16 9.97 6.07 -5.87
C ARG A 16 8.83 6.60 -6.78
N ARG A 17 8.08 5.72 -7.47
CA ARG A 17 6.97 6.10 -8.38
C ARG A 17 5.59 5.91 -7.72
N GLY A 18 4.64 6.80 -8.01
CA GLY A 18 3.22 6.67 -7.63
C GLY A 18 2.40 5.79 -8.60
N THR A 19 1.23 5.36 -8.16
CA THR A 19 0.29 4.46 -8.90
C THR A 19 -0.68 5.23 -9.82
N ASN A 20 -1.08 4.64 -10.95
CA ASN A 20 -1.94 5.21 -11.99
C ASN A 20 -3.34 4.56 -12.04
N GLN A 21 -4.22 4.98 -12.96
CA GLN A 21 -5.58 4.39 -13.15
C GLN A 21 -5.55 2.87 -13.44
N THR A 22 -4.46 2.38 -14.04
CA THR A 22 -4.23 0.95 -14.30
C THR A 22 -4.04 0.18 -13.00
N GLY A 23 -3.36 0.76 -12.00
CA GLY A 23 -3.21 0.18 -10.66
C GLY A 23 -4.52 0.00 -9.91
N VAL A 24 -5.43 0.99 -9.99
CA VAL A 24 -6.77 0.91 -9.37
C VAL A 24 -7.65 -0.14 -10.05
N ARG A 25 -7.57 -0.25 -11.39
CA ARG A 25 -8.29 -1.29 -12.14
C ARG A 25 -7.81 -2.69 -11.76
N LEU A 26 -6.49 -2.90 -11.76
CA LEU A 26 -5.87 -4.18 -11.41
C LEU A 26 -6.20 -4.59 -9.96
N TYR A 27 -6.23 -3.62 -9.04
CA TYR A 27 -6.67 -3.84 -7.66
C TYR A 27 -8.10 -4.38 -7.59
N ASN A 28 -9.04 -3.76 -8.32
CA ASN A 28 -10.44 -4.19 -8.32
C ASN A 28 -10.64 -5.57 -8.98
N GLU A 29 -9.89 -5.86 -10.05
CA GLU A 29 -9.87 -7.19 -10.69
C GLU A 29 -9.41 -8.27 -9.69
N ARG A 30 -8.29 -8.02 -8.97
CA ARG A 30 -7.77 -8.92 -7.94
C ARG A 30 -8.71 -9.07 -6.74
N LEU A 31 -9.41 -8.01 -6.36
CA LEU A 31 -10.44 -8.08 -5.31
C LEU A 31 -11.59 -9.00 -5.72
N VAL A 32 -12.06 -8.90 -6.97
CA VAL A 32 -13.11 -9.79 -7.50
C VAL A 32 -12.64 -11.24 -7.52
N LEU A 33 -11.43 -11.51 -8.01
CA LEU A 33 -10.84 -12.86 -8.02
C LEU A 33 -10.71 -13.44 -6.60
N SER A 34 -10.26 -12.62 -5.64
CA SER A 34 -10.10 -13.02 -4.23
C SER A 34 -11.43 -13.40 -3.58
N LEU A 35 -12.49 -12.60 -3.81
CA LEU A 35 -13.83 -12.90 -3.30
C LEU A 35 -14.43 -14.17 -3.91
N ILE A 36 -14.27 -14.37 -5.23
CA ILE A 36 -14.74 -15.61 -5.89
C ILE A 36 -13.99 -16.81 -5.32
N ARG A 37 -12.67 -16.71 -5.11
CA ARG A 37 -11.87 -17.77 -4.48
C ARG A 37 -12.38 -18.12 -3.09
N GLN A 38 -12.59 -17.12 -2.23
CA GLN A 38 -13.02 -17.30 -0.85
C GLN A 38 -14.42 -17.94 -0.75
N HIS A 39 -15.32 -17.59 -1.66
CA HIS A 39 -16.71 -18.07 -1.66
C HIS A 39 -16.96 -19.27 -2.59
N GLY A 40 -15.96 -19.71 -3.36
CA GLY A 40 -16.06 -20.75 -4.40
C GLY A 40 -16.75 -20.26 -5.67
N SER A 41 -18.01 -19.82 -5.57
CA SER A 41 -18.72 -19.18 -6.68
C SER A 41 -19.70 -18.08 -6.25
N LEU A 42 -19.76 -16.99 -7.01
CA LEU A 42 -20.59 -15.82 -6.69
C LEU A 42 -21.29 -15.24 -7.91
N PRO A 43 -22.59 -14.86 -7.81
CA PRO A 43 -23.25 -14.04 -8.82
C PRO A 43 -22.71 -12.60 -8.84
N LYS A 44 -22.81 -11.92 -10.00
CA LYS A 44 -22.39 -10.51 -10.16
C LYS A 44 -23.00 -9.56 -9.13
N ALA A 45 -24.28 -9.78 -8.76
CA ALA A 45 -24.96 -8.97 -7.76
C ALA A 45 -24.32 -9.07 -6.36
N ASN A 46 -23.87 -10.27 -5.98
CA ASN A 46 -23.17 -10.48 -4.71
C ASN A 46 -21.79 -9.84 -4.73
N LEU A 47 -21.08 -9.92 -5.87
CA LEU A 47 -19.79 -9.24 -6.06
C LEU A 47 -19.94 -7.73 -5.92
N ALA A 48 -20.96 -7.10 -6.52
CA ALA A 48 -21.22 -5.66 -6.34
C ALA A 48 -21.48 -5.30 -4.87
N ARG A 49 -22.29 -6.09 -4.17
CA ARG A 49 -22.57 -5.88 -2.74
C ARG A 49 -21.33 -6.03 -1.86
N LEU A 50 -20.52 -7.07 -2.07
CA LEU A 50 -19.34 -7.36 -1.27
C LEU A 50 -18.17 -6.43 -1.55
N THR A 51 -18.01 -5.98 -2.79
CA THR A 51 -16.94 -5.04 -3.18
C THR A 51 -17.29 -3.58 -2.92
N GLY A 52 -18.57 -3.24 -2.77
CA GLY A 52 -19.05 -1.85 -2.72
C GLY A 52 -18.98 -1.14 -4.08
N LEU A 53 -18.61 -1.84 -5.15
CA LEU A 53 -18.54 -1.28 -6.51
C LEU A 53 -19.93 -1.22 -7.16
N SER A 54 -20.10 -0.28 -8.09
CA SER A 54 -21.36 -0.16 -8.84
C SER A 54 -21.62 -1.43 -9.69
N PRO A 55 -22.88 -1.87 -9.87
CA PRO A 55 -23.18 -3.03 -10.71
C PRO A 55 -22.63 -2.95 -12.16
N PRO A 56 -22.61 -1.77 -12.83
CA PRO A 56 -21.92 -1.62 -14.11
C PRO A 56 -20.41 -1.87 -14.04
N THR A 57 -19.73 -1.35 -13.00
CA THR A 57 -18.28 -1.56 -12.79
C THR A 57 -17.94 -3.04 -12.61
N VAL A 58 -18.69 -3.74 -11.76
CA VAL A 58 -18.50 -5.19 -11.57
C VAL A 58 -18.78 -5.95 -12.86
N SER A 59 -19.80 -5.55 -13.63
CA SER A 59 -20.11 -6.18 -14.91
C SER A 59 -18.97 -6.04 -15.92
N GLN A 60 -18.32 -4.87 -15.96
CA GLN A 60 -17.16 -4.63 -16.81
C GLN A 60 -15.94 -5.46 -16.37
N ILE A 61 -15.61 -5.46 -15.07
CA ILE A 61 -14.49 -6.23 -14.52
C ILE A 61 -14.69 -7.72 -14.80
N VAL A 62 -15.87 -8.25 -14.49
CA VAL A 62 -16.17 -9.65 -14.74
C VAL A 62 -16.11 -9.96 -16.25
N GLY A 63 -16.65 -9.09 -17.10
CA GLY A 63 -16.57 -9.28 -18.55
C GLY A 63 -15.13 -9.37 -19.06
N GLN A 64 -14.22 -8.56 -18.52
CA GLN A 64 -12.80 -8.66 -18.82
C GLN A 64 -12.19 -9.97 -18.30
N LEU A 65 -12.41 -10.33 -17.03
CA LEU A 65 -11.87 -11.55 -16.45
C LEU A 65 -12.40 -12.83 -17.16
N GLU A 66 -13.63 -12.79 -17.68
CA GLU A 66 -14.19 -13.84 -18.54
C GLU A 66 -13.50 -13.87 -19.92
N ALA A 67 -13.29 -12.73 -20.56
CA ALA A 67 -12.56 -12.61 -21.83
C ALA A 67 -11.10 -13.07 -21.70
N ASP A 68 -10.48 -12.75 -20.57
CA ASP A 68 -9.14 -13.20 -20.21
C ASP A 68 -9.15 -14.68 -19.81
N GLY A 69 -10.29 -15.37 -19.77
CA GLY A 69 -10.38 -16.80 -19.45
C GLY A 69 -10.08 -17.17 -17.98
N LEU A 70 -10.05 -16.18 -17.08
CA LEU A 70 -9.81 -16.36 -15.64
C LEU A 70 -11.08 -16.78 -14.88
N LEU A 71 -12.26 -16.46 -15.42
CA LEU A 71 -13.57 -16.82 -14.86
C LEU A 71 -14.37 -17.69 -15.82
N ARG A 72 -15.26 -18.52 -15.26
CA ARG A 72 -16.27 -19.29 -15.99
C ARG A 72 -17.64 -19.14 -15.34
N LYS A 73 -18.70 -19.17 -16.15
CA LYS A 73 -20.10 -19.17 -15.69
C LYS A 73 -20.52 -20.57 -15.27
N GLU A 74 -21.25 -20.66 -14.15
CA GLU A 74 -21.91 -21.89 -13.72
C GLU A 74 -23.34 -21.99 -14.28
N ALA A 75 -23.99 -23.12 -14.06
CA ALA A 75 -25.40 -23.29 -14.37
C ALA A 75 -26.26 -22.24 -13.62
N PRO A 76 -27.27 -21.63 -14.29
CA PRO A 76 -28.16 -20.67 -13.65
C PRO A 76 -28.87 -21.30 -12.43
N ARG A 77 -28.85 -20.59 -11.30
CA ARG A 77 -29.57 -20.99 -10.09
C ARG A 77 -30.85 -20.16 -9.97
N ARG A 78 -32.01 -20.82 -9.83
CA ARG A 78 -33.29 -20.15 -9.54
C ARG A 78 -33.30 -19.66 -8.09
N GLY A 79 -33.48 -18.34 -7.89
CA GLY A 79 -33.75 -17.76 -6.58
C GLY A 79 -35.22 -17.90 -6.17
N ARG A 80 -35.55 -17.51 -4.92
CA ARG A 80 -36.93 -17.52 -4.40
C ARG A 80 -37.84 -16.47 -5.05
N ILE A 81 -37.31 -15.31 -5.48
CA ILE A 81 -38.01 -14.22 -6.19
C ILE A 81 -37.02 -13.54 -7.15
N GLY A 82 -37.40 -13.27 -8.40
CA GLY A 82 -36.58 -12.55 -9.41
C GLY A 82 -35.97 -13.40 -10.54
N GLN A 83 -35.24 -12.75 -11.46
CA GLN A 83 -34.57 -13.39 -12.61
C GLN A 83 -33.48 -14.38 -12.13
N PRO A 84 -33.30 -15.54 -12.79
CA PRO A 84 -32.26 -16.51 -12.41
C PRO A 84 -30.86 -15.88 -12.35
N SER A 85 -30.14 -16.12 -11.25
CA SER A 85 -28.77 -15.62 -11.08
C SER A 85 -27.77 -16.64 -11.63
N VAL A 86 -26.76 -16.19 -12.37
CA VAL A 86 -25.68 -17.03 -12.91
C VAL A 86 -24.43 -16.83 -12.04
N PRO A 87 -24.03 -17.81 -11.21
CA PRO A 87 -22.79 -17.74 -10.45
C PRO A 87 -21.56 -17.81 -11.36
N LEU A 88 -20.47 -17.20 -10.90
CA LEU A 88 -19.15 -17.24 -11.53
C LEU A 88 -18.18 -17.96 -10.60
N SER A 89 -17.37 -18.85 -11.16
CA SER A 89 -16.24 -19.47 -10.46
C SER A 89 -14.94 -19.19 -11.22
N LEU A 90 -13.81 -19.36 -10.51
CA LEU A 90 -12.50 -19.35 -11.15
C LEU A 90 -12.43 -20.47 -12.18
N ASN A 91 -11.83 -20.17 -13.33
CA ASN A 91 -11.51 -21.18 -14.33
C ASN A 91 -10.21 -21.90 -13.91
N PRO A 92 -10.21 -23.22 -13.66
CA PRO A 92 -8.99 -23.96 -13.33
C PRO A 92 -7.88 -23.78 -14.37
N ASP A 93 -8.25 -23.73 -15.67
CA ASP A 93 -7.32 -23.49 -16.79
C ASP A 93 -6.93 -22.01 -16.98
N GLY A 94 -7.45 -21.10 -16.15
CA GLY A 94 -7.23 -19.66 -16.30
C GLY A 94 -5.80 -19.22 -16.02
N ALA A 95 -5.08 -19.96 -15.18
CA ALA A 95 -3.67 -19.79 -14.88
C ALA A 95 -3.08 -21.11 -14.38
N LEU A 96 -1.80 -21.35 -14.67
CA LEU A 96 -1.05 -22.50 -14.21
C LEU A 96 0.19 -22.03 -13.44
N SER A 97 0.72 -22.85 -12.54
CA SER A 97 1.85 -22.46 -11.72
C SER A 97 2.71 -23.66 -11.32
N PHE A 98 4.03 -23.50 -11.39
CA PHE A 98 4.97 -24.50 -10.88
C PHE A 98 5.30 -24.25 -9.41
N GLY A 99 5.34 -25.31 -8.63
CA GLY A 99 5.83 -25.31 -7.26
C GLY A 99 6.97 -26.29 -7.12
N VAL A 100 8.09 -25.84 -6.59
CA VAL A 100 9.24 -26.67 -6.25
C VAL A 100 9.41 -26.60 -4.75
N LYS A 101 9.33 -27.73 -4.06
CA LYS A 101 9.75 -27.82 -2.66
C LYS A 101 11.11 -28.51 -2.61
N ILE A 102 12.08 -27.88 -1.96
CA ILE A 102 13.40 -28.47 -1.70
C ILE A 102 13.50 -28.68 -0.20
N GLY A 103 13.42 -29.94 0.22
CA GLY A 103 13.59 -30.35 1.61
C GLY A 103 14.98 -30.92 1.87
N ARG A 104 15.16 -31.47 3.08
CA ARG A 104 16.43 -32.09 3.49
C ARG A 104 16.63 -33.52 2.97
N ARG A 105 15.55 -34.20 2.54
CA ARG A 105 15.58 -35.58 2.03
C ARG A 105 14.94 -35.74 0.65
N SER A 106 14.24 -34.71 0.18
CA SER A 106 13.56 -34.80 -1.10
C SER A 106 13.26 -33.44 -1.71
N CYS A 107 13.20 -33.43 -3.04
CA CYS A 107 12.68 -32.35 -3.85
C CYS A 107 11.38 -32.80 -4.52
N ASP A 108 10.35 -31.96 -4.44
CA ASP A 108 9.01 -32.23 -4.98
C ASP A 108 8.64 -31.12 -5.96
N ILE A 109 8.17 -31.47 -7.15
CA ILE A 109 7.76 -30.51 -8.18
C ILE A 109 6.30 -30.77 -8.51
N VAL A 110 5.49 -29.71 -8.51
CA VAL A 110 4.07 -29.77 -8.87
C VAL A 110 3.76 -28.74 -9.95
N LEU A 111 2.97 -29.15 -10.95
CA LEU A 111 2.25 -28.24 -11.83
C LEU A 111 0.82 -28.12 -11.33
N MET A 112 0.43 -26.93 -10.91
CA MET A 112 -0.84 -26.65 -10.26
C MET A 112 -1.71 -25.73 -11.13
N ASP A 113 -3.02 -25.97 -11.12
CA ASP A 113 -4.01 -25.13 -11.77
C ASP A 113 -4.44 -23.93 -10.90
N PHE A 114 -5.32 -23.07 -11.43
CA PHE A 114 -5.67 -21.82 -10.77
C PHE A 114 -6.47 -21.98 -9.47
N VAL A 115 -7.05 -23.16 -9.23
CA VAL A 115 -7.88 -23.47 -8.06
C VAL A 115 -7.21 -24.48 -7.11
N GLY A 116 -5.93 -24.79 -7.33
CA GLY A 116 -5.12 -25.64 -6.44
C GLY A 116 -5.08 -27.11 -6.85
N GLY A 117 -5.66 -27.48 -7.99
CA GLY A 117 -5.59 -28.83 -8.53
C GLY A 117 -4.20 -29.16 -9.07
N ILE A 118 -3.60 -30.26 -8.61
CA ILE A 118 -2.31 -30.74 -9.12
C ILE A 118 -2.57 -31.52 -10.42
N ARG A 119 -1.98 -31.05 -11.53
CA ARG A 119 -2.05 -31.72 -12.84
C ARG A 119 -0.98 -32.79 -13.00
N ARG A 120 0.22 -32.48 -12.51
CA ARG A 120 1.41 -33.33 -12.58
C ARG A 120 2.24 -33.08 -11.34
N ASP A 121 2.85 -34.14 -10.81
CA ASP A 121 3.84 -34.07 -9.76
C ASP A 121 5.00 -35.03 -10.05
N LEU A 122 6.20 -34.64 -9.63
CA LEU A 122 7.42 -35.44 -9.67
C LEU A 122 8.15 -35.34 -8.34
N HIS A 123 8.82 -36.42 -7.95
CA HIS A 123 9.51 -36.54 -6.68
C HIS A 123 10.94 -37.06 -6.90
N LEU A 124 11.90 -36.42 -6.24
CA LEU A 124 13.29 -36.85 -6.15
C LEU A 124 13.64 -37.05 -4.68
N ALA A 125 14.02 -38.26 -4.29
CA ALA A 125 14.57 -38.56 -2.99
C ALA A 125 16.10 -38.49 -3.01
N TYR A 126 16.69 -37.99 -1.94
CA TYR A 126 18.14 -37.95 -1.74
C TYR A 126 18.50 -38.07 -0.25
N PRO A 127 19.71 -38.56 0.09
CA PRO A 127 20.18 -38.58 1.47
C PRO A 127 20.28 -37.18 2.08
N PHE A 128 20.80 -36.21 1.32
CA PHE A 128 20.89 -34.79 1.66
C PHE A 128 20.93 -33.96 0.35
N PRO A 129 20.47 -32.69 0.35
CA PRO A 129 20.38 -31.90 -0.86
C PRO A 129 21.75 -31.36 -1.27
N SER A 130 22.03 -31.37 -2.57
CA SER A 130 23.15 -30.64 -3.20
C SER A 130 22.60 -29.73 -4.31
N PRO A 131 23.22 -28.55 -4.57
CA PRO A 131 22.68 -27.59 -5.53
C PRO A 131 22.53 -28.15 -6.94
N GLU A 132 23.58 -28.79 -7.48
CA GLU A 132 23.62 -29.18 -8.89
C GLU A 132 22.56 -30.24 -9.25
N PRO A 133 22.42 -31.37 -8.52
CA PRO A 133 21.38 -32.36 -8.82
C PRO A 133 19.96 -31.82 -8.63
N VAL A 134 19.77 -30.89 -7.70
CA VAL A 134 18.46 -30.25 -7.49
C VAL A 134 18.09 -29.34 -8.66
N VAL A 135 19.03 -28.50 -9.12
CA VAL A 135 18.80 -27.62 -10.27
C VAL A 135 18.57 -28.44 -11.55
N GLU A 136 19.37 -29.48 -11.77
CA GLU A 136 19.21 -30.38 -12.92
C GLU A 136 17.84 -31.06 -12.91
N PHE A 137 17.42 -31.60 -11.77
CA PHE A 137 16.10 -32.20 -11.62
C PHE A 137 14.97 -31.20 -11.89
N VAL A 138 15.05 -29.97 -11.36
CA VAL A 138 14.05 -28.93 -11.60
C VAL A 138 13.95 -28.58 -13.08
N LYS A 139 15.09 -28.42 -13.75
CA LYS A 139 15.17 -28.13 -15.18
C LYS A 139 14.51 -29.24 -16.01
N GLU A 140 14.89 -30.49 -15.79
CA GLU A 140 14.37 -31.63 -16.57
C GLU A 140 12.89 -31.86 -16.32
N ALA A 141 12.47 -31.84 -15.05
CA ALA A 141 11.09 -32.07 -14.65
C ALA A 141 10.15 -30.99 -15.19
N CYS A 142 10.48 -29.71 -14.99
CA CYS A 142 9.67 -28.61 -15.51
C CYS A 142 9.68 -28.59 -17.04
N GLY A 143 10.82 -28.87 -17.69
CA GLY A 143 10.90 -28.99 -19.15
C GLY A 143 9.99 -30.10 -19.71
N ALA A 144 10.00 -31.28 -19.08
CA ALA A 144 9.13 -32.39 -19.45
C ALA A 144 7.64 -32.07 -19.23
N MET A 145 7.30 -31.41 -18.11
CA MET A 145 5.92 -30.97 -17.85
C MET A 145 5.45 -29.92 -18.86
N LEU A 146 6.30 -28.95 -19.22
CA LEU A 146 6.02 -27.92 -20.22
C LEU A 146 5.80 -28.51 -21.62
N ALA A 147 6.62 -29.49 -22.02
CA ALA A 147 6.48 -30.17 -23.31
C ALA A 147 5.15 -30.94 -23.45
N GLY A 148 4.52 -31.30 -22.32
CA GLY A 148 3.21 -31.92 -22.29
C GLY A 148 2.02 -30.96 -22.33
N LEU A 149 2.25 -29.64 -22.35
CA LEU A 149 1.21 -28.61 -22.38
C LEU A 149 0.92 -28.13 -23.81
N THR A 150 -0.32 -27.72 -24.06
CA THR A 150 -0.66 -26.99 -25.28
C THR A 150 -0.06 -25.58 -25.25
N GLU A 151 0.11 -24.95 -26.42
CA GLU A 151 0.61 -23.56 -26.52
C GLU A 151 -0.25 -22.58 -25.68
N LYS A 152 -1.57 -22.79 -25.68
CA LYS A 152 -2.51 -21.99 -24.89
C LYS A 152 -2.29 -22.17 -23.38
N GLU A 153 -1.99 -23.38 -22.92
CA GLU A 153 -1.70 -23.65 -21.50
C GLU A 153 -0.31 -23.12 -21.11
N GLY A 154 0.69 -23.26 -21.99
CA GLY A 154 2.02 -22.70 -21.79
C GLY A 154 2.00 -21.18 -21.58
N ALA A 155 1.20 -20.46 -22.37
CA ALA A 155 1.00 -19.01 -22.21
C ALA A 155 0.31 -18.62 -20.87
N ARG A 156 -0.24 -19.60 -20.14
CA ARG A 156 -0.95 -19.39 -18.86
C ARG A 156 -0.10 -19.68 -17.64
N ILE A 157 1.15 -20.10 -17.80
CA ILE A 157 2.09 -20.25 -16.68
C ILE A 157 2.30 -18.87 -16.03
N ALA A 158 1.93 -18.76 -14.76
CA ALA A 158 2.07 -17.56 -13.96
C ALA A 158 3.50 -17.38 -13.43
N GLY A 159 4.24 -18.49 -13.28
CA GLY A 159 5.62 -18.54 -12.81
C GLY A 159 5.96 -19.86 -12.13
N LEU A 160 7.09 -19.88 -11.45
CA LEU A 160 7.57 -20.98 -10.61
C LEU A 160 7.91 -20.45 -9.21
N GLY A 161 7.41 -21.11 -8.17
CA GLY A 161 7.76 -20.78 -6.79
C GLY A 161 8.56 -21.89 -6.11
N ILE A 162 9.64 -21.50 -5.45
CA ILE A 162 10.56 -22.36 -4.72
C ILE A 162 10.28 -22.21 -3.23
N ALA A 163 9.92 -23.32 -2.59
CA ALA A 163 9.74 -23.46 -1.16
C ALA A 163 10.91 -24.25 -0.58
N THR A 164 11.78 -23.60 0.19
CA THR A 164 12.95 -24.27 0.78
C THR A 164 13.25 -23.75 2.19
N PRO A 165 13.71 -24.61 3.11
CA PRO A 165 14.29 -24.15 4.36
C PRO A 165 15.43 -23.17 4.08
N PHE A 166 15.46 -22.06 4.80
CA PHE A 166 16.63 -21.20 4.78
C PHE A 166 17.77 -21.88 5.54
N GLU A 167 19.01 -21.56 5.14
CA GLU A 167 20.23 -22.09 5.77
C GLU A 167 20.34 -23.62 5.78
N LEU A 168 20.13 -24.26 4.62
CA LEU A 168 20.30 -25.72 4.46
C LEU A 168 21.64 -26.22 5.04
N TRP A 169 22.70 -25.41 4.96
CA TRP A 169 24.06 -25.74 5.43
C TRP A 169 24.23 -25.82 6.96
N ASN A 170 23.29 -25.34 7.77
CA ASN A 170 23.44 -25.29 9.23
C ASN A 170 23.11 -26.62 9.95
N TRP A 171 22.71 -27.65 9.21
CA TRP A 171 22.13 -28.88 9.78
C TRP A 171 22.79 -30.17 9.29
N GLU A 172 24.05 -30.10 8.85
CA GLU A 172 24.82 -31.22 8.29
C GLU A 172 24.82 -32.45 9.22
N LYS A 173 25.03 -32.22 10.52
CA LYS A 173 25.07 -33.28 11.53
C LYS A 173 23.72 -33.99 11.66
N GLU A 174 22.64 -33.24 11.77
CA GLU A 174 21.30 -33.76 11.97
C GLU A 174 20.77 -34.51 10.74
N VAL A 175 21.16 -34.12 9.52
CA VAL A 175 20.79 -34.86 8.30
C VAL A 175 21.73 -36.04 7.98
N GLY A 176 22.82 -36.19 8.74
CA GLY A 176 23.83 -37.24 8.54
C GLY A 176 24.75 -36.98 7.33
N ALA A 177 24.92 -35.72 6.94
CA ALA A 177 25.86 -35.33 5.89
C ALA A 177 27.30 -35.25 6.45
N ALA A 178 28.29 -35.54 5.60
CA ALA A 178 29.69 -35.32 5.98
C ALA A 178 29.93 -33.82 6.23
N PRO A 179 30.81 -33.44 7.18
CA PRO A 179 31.13 -32.04 7.42
C PRO A 179 31.57 -31.34 6.13
N GLY A 180 30.95 -30.22 5.80
CA GLY A 180 31.24 -29.47 4.58
C GLY A 180 30.38 -29.84 3.36
N ALA A 181 29.69 -30.99 3.39
CA ALA A 181 28.96 -31.51 2.23
C ALA A 181 27.77 -30.63 1.79
N MET A 182 27.27 -29.75 2.66
CA MET A 182 26.16 -28.84 2.35
C MET A 182 26.59 -27.38 2.23
N GLN A 183 27.88 -27.07 2.39
CA GLN A 183 28.39 -25.69 2.26
C GLN A 183 28.21 -25.12 0.85
N GLY A 184 28.04 -25.98 -0.16
CA GLY A 184 27.68 -25.55 -1.52
C GLY A 184 26.38 -24.75 -1.60
N TRP A 185 25.48 -24.87 -0.61
CA TRP A 185 24.28 -24.03 -0.50
C TRP A 185 24.54 -22.62 0.04
N ARG A 186 25.67 -22.40 0.72
CA ARG A 186 25.95 -21.14 1.39
C ARG A 186 26.34 -20.07 0.36
N GLY A 187 25.47 -19.09 0.18
CA GLY A 187 25.68 -18.02 -0.82
C GLY A 187 25.35 -18.45 -2.25
N PHE A 188 24.79 -19.65 -2.46
CA PHE A 188 24.32 -20.09 -3.77
C PHE A 188 23.02 -19.37 -4.14
N ASP A 189 23.03 -18.66 -5.27
CA ASP A 189 21.85 -17.98 -5.80
C ASP A 189 20.92 -18.98 -6.52
N LEU A 190 20.20 -19.77 -5.72
CA LEU A 190 19.26 -20.77 -6.22
C LEU A 190 18.16 -20.17 -7.11
N GLN A 191 17.63 -18.99 -6.73
CA GLN A 191 16.56 -18.34 -7.47
C GLN A 191 17.06 -17.89 -8.85
N GLY A 192 18.19 -17.18 -8.89
CA GLY A 192 18.80 -16.72 -10.13
C GLY A 192 19.22 -17.88 -11.04
N GLU A 193 19.74 -18.97 -10.48
CA GLU A 193 20.13 -20.14 -11.27
C GLU A 193 18.92 -20.82 -11.93
N ILE A 194 17.86 -21.10 -11.18
CA ILE A 194 16.64 -21.69 -11.76
C ILE A 194 15.99 -20.73 -12.76
N ALA A 195 16.01 -19.41 -12.50
CA ALA A 195 15.42 -18.40 -13.39
C ALA A 195 16.08 -18.35 -14.78
N ARG A 196 17.36 -18.75 -14.92
CA ARG A 196 18.05 -18.77 -16.22
C ARG A 196 17.50 -19.82 -17.20
N HIS A 197 16.70 -20.77 -16.72
CA HIS A 197 16.18 -21.87 -17.54
C HIS A 197 14.75 -21.65 -18.04
N PHE A 198 14.05 -20.60 -17.60
CA PHE A 198 12.64 -20.38 -17.90
C PHE A 198 12.31 -18.91 -18.18
N ASP A 199 11.35 -18.68 -19.09
CA ASP A 199 10.93 -17.32 -19.49
C ASP A 199 9.87 -16.69 -18.58
N PHE A 200 9.50 -17.37 -17.49
CA PHE A 200 8.51 -16.92 -16.51
C PHE A 200 9.15 -16.63 -15.15
N PRO A 201 8.57 -15.74 -14.32
CA PRO A 201 9.19 -15.31 -13.08
C PRO A 201 9.34 -16.46 -12.08
N VAL A 202 10.47 -16.47 -11.36
CA VAL A 202 10.79 -17.41 -10.30
C VAL A 202 10.78 -16.70 -8.95
N TYR A 203 10.09 -17.28 -7.96
CA TYR A 203 9.96 -16.74 -6.61
C TYR A 203 10.60 -17.69 -5.61
N LEU A 204 11.27 -17.17 -4.58
CA LEU A 204 11.86 -17.94 -3.50
C LEU A 204 11.19 -17.59 -2.17
N CYS A 205 10.82 -18.60 -1.39
CA CYS A 205 10.20 -18.43 -0.07
C CYS A 205 10.65 -19.52 0.89
N ASN A 206 10.60 -19.21 2.19
CA ASN A 206 10.74 -20.21 3.24
C ASN A 206 9.67 -21.30 3.08
N ASP A 207 10.02 -22.56 3.30
CA ASP A 207 9.12 -23.69 3.06
C ASP A 207 7.86 -23.68 3.94
N ALA A 208 7.97 -23.31 5.22
CA ALA A 208 6.81 -23.20 6.10
C ALA A 208 5.93 -21.98 5.78
N THR A 209 6.54 -20.87 5.36
CA THR A 209 5.80 -19.70 4.85
C THR A 209 5.08 -20.01 3.53
N ALA A 210 5.70 -20.80 2.65
CA ALA A 210 5.04 -21.33 1.47
C ALA A 210 3.88 -22.27 1.85
N GLY A 211 4.06 -23.17 2.82
CA GLY A 211 2.96 -23.98 3.37
C GLY A 211 1.78 -23.13 3.85
N CYS A 212 2.06 -22.04 4.54
CA CYS A 212 1.06 -21.06 4.95
C CYS A 212 0.31 -20.45 3.75
N ALA A 213 1.01 -20.16 2.65
CA ALA A 213 0.41 -19.69 1.40
C ALA A 213 -0.61 -20.69 0.82
N ALA A 214 -0.31 -21.99 0.85
CA ALA A 214 -1.23 -23.03 0.39
C ALA A 214 -2.50 -23.07 1.25
N GLU A 215 -2.34 -23.07 2.57
CA GLU A 215 -3.48 -23.11 3.50
C GLU A 215 -4.31 -21.81 3.44
N TYR A 216 -3.67 -20.66 3.20
CA TYR A 216 -4.32 -19.38 2.97
C TYR A 216 -5.17 -19.38 1.68
N LEU A 217 -4.67 -19.94 0.58
CA LEU A 217 -5.38 -19.92 -0.71
C LEU A 217 -6.44 -21.02 -0.87
N PHE A 218 -6.16 -22.21 -0.35
CA PHE A 218 -6.92 -23.43 -0.66
C PHE A 218 -7.40 -24.18 0.59
N GLY A 219 -6.91 -23.78 1.77
CA GLY A 219 -7.19 -24.45 3.03
C GLY A 219 -8.35 -23.86 3.81
N ARG A 220 -8.46 -24.29 5.08
CA ARG A 220 -9.48 -23.82 6.03
C ARG A 220 -9.17 -22.43 6.57
N ALA A 221 -7.94 -21.95 6.38
CA ALA A 221 -7.48 -20.66 6.88
C ALA A 221 -8.01 -19.46 6.08
N ALA A 222 -8.49 -19.66 4.85
CA ALA A 222 -9.00 -18.61 3.97
C ALA A 222 -10.14 -17.75 4.59
N LYS A 223 -10.79 -18.23 5.65
CA LYS A 223 -11.85 -17.49 6.38
C LYS A 223 -11.33 -16.59 7.50
N TYR A 224 -10.05 -16.68 7.87
CA TYR A 224 -9.43 -15.86 8.91
C TYR A 224 -8.48 -14.84 8.26
N PRO A 225 -8.70 -13.53 8.48
CA PRO A 225 -7.81 -12.51 7.97
C PRO A 225 -6.50 -12.39 8.76
N GLU A 226 -6.49 -12.79 10.04
CA GLU A 226 -5.27 -12.89 10.86
C GLU A 226 -5.13 -14.30 11.44
N PHE A 227 -4.07 -14.99 11.06
CA PHE A 227 -3.75 -16.30 11.65
C PHE A 227 -2.26 -16.62 11.61
N LEU A 228 -1.83 -17.43 12.58
CA LEU A 228 -0.53 -18.09 12.59
C LEU A 228 -0.67 -19.52 12.05
N TYR A 229 0.12 -19.85 11.04
CA TYR A 229 0.27 -21.21 10.54
C TYR A 229 1.43 -21.90 11.26
N VAL A 230 1.19 -23.10 11.77
CA VAL A 230 2.15 -23.98 12.41
C VAL A 230 2.27 -25.23 11.54
N PHE A 231 3.46 -25.45 10.95
CA PHE A 231 3.70 -26.60 10.10
C PHE A 231 4.71 -27.54 10.76
N ILE A 232 4.26 -28.72 11.16
CA ILE A 232 5.10 -29.75 11.77
C ILE A 232 5.65 -30.63 10.65
N ALA A 233 6.94 -30.48 10.37
CA ALA A 233 7.68 -31.34 9.46
C ALA A 233 8.91 -31.90 10.19
N TRP A 234 9.99 -32.13 9.44
CA TRP A 234 11.26 -32.52 10.05
C TRP A 234 11.69 -31.55 11.15
N PHE A 235 11.46 -30.24 10.98
CA PHE A 235 11.34 -29.27 12.06
C PHE A 235 10.01 -28.55 11.97
N VAL A 236 9.50 -28.04 13.09
CA VAL A 236 8.38 -27.08 13.05
C VAL A 236 8.84 -25.78 12.40
N GLY A 237 8.00 -25.26 11.52
CA GLY A 237 8.08 -23.89 11.05
C GLY A 237 6.71 -23.23 11.15
N GLY A 238 6.63 -22.02 10.64
CA GLY A 238 5.36 -21.34 10.53
C GLY A 238 5.33 -20.30 9.43
N GLY A 239 4.17 -19.68 9.31
CA GLY A 239 3.93 -18.52 8.48
C GLY A 239 2.84 -17.68 9.10
N LEU A 240 2.79 -16.41 8.73
CA LEU A 240 1.84 -15.48 9.32
C LEU A 240 1.01 -14.83 8.22
N VAL A 241 -0.30 -14.75 8.43
CA VAL A 241 -1.19 -13.93 7.62
C VAL A 241 -1.71 -12.80 8.50
N ILE A 242 -1.56 -11.56 8.01
CA ILE A 242 -2.06 -10.35 8.68
C ILE A 242 -2.89 -9.55 7.69
N ASN A 243 -4.06 -9.09 8.13
CA ASN A 243 -5.00 -8.32 7.31
C ASN A 243 -5.36 -9.02 5.98
N GLY A 244 -5.36 -10.35 5.97
CA GLY A 244 -5.61 -11.18 4.80
C GLY A 244 -4.51 -11.14 3.74
N ASN A 245 -3.24 -10.94 4.12
CA ASN A 245 -2.08 -11.08 3.24
C ASN A 245 -1.00 -11.93 3.92
N LEU A 246 -0.30 -12.76 3.14
CA LEU A 246 0.86 -13.49 3.62
C LEU A 246 1.95 -12.48 4.03
N PHE A 247 2.40 -12.57 5.27
CA PHE A 247 3.38 -11.65 5.85
C PHE A 247 4.74 -12.34 5.97
N PRO A 248 5.70 -12.08 5.05
CA PRO A 248 7.03 -12.72 5.10
C PRO A 248 7.96 -12.07 6.14
N GLY A 249 7.64 -10.87 6.63
CA GLY A 249 8.54 -10.06 7.46
C GLY A 249 9.74 -9.51 6.68
N ARG A 250 10.53 -8.64 7.34
CA ARG A 250 11.64 -7.89 6.69
C ARG A 250 12.65 -8.79 5.97
N SER A 251 12.98 -9.94 6.55
CA SER A 251 14.01 -10.86 6.06
C SER A 251 13.44 -12.21 5.60
N GLY A 252 12.12 -12.34 5.46
CA GLY A 252 11.48 -13.62 5.10
C GLY A 252 11.29 -14.61 6.26
N TYR A 253 11.62 -14.22 7.50
CA TYR A 253 11.57 -15.08 8.70
C TYR A 253 10.34 -14.87 9.59
N ALA A 254 9.32 -14.12 9.16
CA ALA A 254 8.11 -14.00 9.97
C ALA A 254 7.45 -15.37 10.20
N GLY A 255 6.90 -15.58 11.39
CA GLY A 255 6.35 -16.89 11.77
C GLY A 255 7.40 -17.97 12.04
N SER A 256 8.69 -17.63 12.21
CA SER A 256 9.75 -18.57 12.63
C SER A 256 9.63 -19.01 14.10
N ILE A 257 8.47 -19.57 14.47
CA ILE A 257 8.13 -19.99 15.83
C ILE A 257 9.01 -21.12 16.36
N GLY A 258 9.72 -21.83 15.49
CA GLY A 258 10.64 -22.89 15.88
C GLY A 258 11.73 -22.42 16.88
N GLN A 259 12.09 -21.14 16.86
CA GLN A 259 13.08 -20.58 17.80
C GLN A 259 12.48 -20.13 19.13
N MET A 260 11.16 -20.15 19.30
CA MET A 260 10.53 -19.80 20.57
C MET A 260 10.94 -20.81 21.63
N LEU A 261 11.38 -20.31 22.78
CA LEU A 261 11.73 -21.13 23.92
C LEU A 261 10.44 -21.61 24.60
N VAL A 262 10.30 -22.92 24.73
CA VAL A 262 9.16 -23.56 25.37
C VAL A 262 9.63 -24.46 26.51
N PRO A 263 8.86 -24.54 27.61
CA PRO A 263 9.21 -25.43 28.70
C PRO A 263 9.10 -26.89 28.25
N VAL A 264 10.04 -27.72 28.68
CA VAL A 264 9.99 -29.17 28.49
C VAL A 264 9.97 -29.83 29.86
N GLU A 265 8.85 -30.46 30.18
CA GLU A 265 8.71 -31.18 31.45
C GLU A 265 9.31 -32.57 31.34
N ARG A 266 10.27 -32.89 32.22
CA ARG A 266 10.83 -34.23 32.38
C ARG A 266 10.72 -34.67 33.83
N PRO A 267 10.53 -35.99 34.09
CA PRO A 267 10.61 -36.50 35.45
C PRO A 267 11.93 -36.09 36.11
N GLY A 268 11.86 -35.28 37.17
CA GLY A 268 13.02 -34.81 37.93
C GLY A 268 13.62 -33.46 37.51
N ASN A 269 13.13 -32.80 36.45
CA ASN A 269 13.61 -31.47 36.05
C ASN A 269 12.45 -30.55 35.64
N ARG A 270 12.04 -29.63 36.53
CA ARG A 270 11.06 -28.57 36.23
C ARG A 270 11.81 -27.28 35.94
N GLY A 271 11.85 -26.85 34.68
CA GLY A 271 12.41 -25.54 34.29
C GLY A 271 13.36 -25.51 33.10
N GLU A 272 13.57 -26.63 32.40
CA GLU A 272 14.37 -26.62 31.17
C GLU A 272 13.56 -26.01 30.02
N PHE A 273 14.10 -24.97 29.39
CA PHE A 273 13.55 -24.37 28.18
C PHE A 273 14.33 -24.81 26.96
N ARG A 274 13.63 -25.20 25.90
CA ARG A 274 14.23 -25.61 24.63
C ARG A 274 13.55 -24.88 23.46
N PRO A 275 14.26 -24.59 22.36
CA PRO A 275 13.62 -24.10 21.15
C PRO A 275 12.56 -25.09 20.67
N LEU A 276 11.39 -24.58 20.29
CA LEU A 276 10.26 -25.38 19.81
C LEU A 276 10.64 -26.31 18.64
N LEU A 277 11.62 -25.93 17.81
CA LEU A 277 12.13 -26.72 16.69
C LEU A 277 12.68 -28.08 17.13
N HIS A 278 13.17 -28.21 18.37
CA HIS A 278 13.66 -29.47 18.94
C HIS A 278 12.58 -30.25 19.71
N VAL A 279 11.38 -29.68 19.81
CA VAL A 279 10.23 -30.23 20.54
C VAL A 279 9.18 -30.70 19.54
N ALA A 280 8.58 -29.76 18.81
CA ALA A 280 7.54 -30.02 17.81
C ALA A 280 8.15 -30.43 16.45
N SER A 281 8.82 -31.57 16.38
CA SER A 281 9.50 -32.02 15.15
C SER A 281 9.35 -33.51 14.90
N ILE A 282 9.24 -33.91 13.63
CA ILE A 282 9.35 -35.32 13.22
C ILE A 282 10.76 -35.83 13.52
N TYR A 283 11.80 -34.99 13.47
CA TYR A 283 13.14 -35.37 13.91
C TYR A 283 13.17 -35.87 15.37
N ASN A 284 12.42 -35.24 16.29
CA ASN A 284 12.30 -35.73 17.67
C ASN A 284 11.63 -37.12 17.71
N LEU A 285 10.62 -37.36 16.87
CA LEU A 285 10.01 -38.69 16.72
C LEU A 285 11.01 -39.73 16.18
N GLU A 286 11.82 -39.40 15.18
CA GLU A 286 12.89 -40.27 14.66
C GLU A 286 13.87 -40.68 15.77
N GLN A 287 14.28 -39.75 16.63
CA GLN A 287 15.16 -40.05 17.77
C GLN A 287 14.49 -40.97 18.80
N ARG A 288 13.20 -40.77 19.07
CA ARG A 288 12.43 -41.63 19.98
C ARG A 288 12.27 -43.05 19.43
N LEU A 289 11.97 -43.17 18.14
CA LEU A 289 11.89 -44.47 17.43
C LEU A 289 13.23 -45.21 17.50
N THR A 290 14.34 -44.50 17.24
CA THR A 290 15.69 -45.08 17.33
C THR A 290 15.97 -45.59 18.74
N ALA A 291 15.62 -44.80 19.77
CA ALA A 291 15.81 -45.18 21.17
C ALA A 291 14.94 -46.38 21.60
N SER A 292 13.77 -46.56 21.00
CA SER A 292 12.90 -47.73 21.21
C SER A 292 13.21 -48.92 20.29
N GLY A 293 14.29 -48.86 19.49
CA GLY A 293 14.71 -49.92 18.56
C GLY A 293 13.90 -50.01 17.26
N GLY A 294 13.11 -48.98 16.94
CA GLY A 294 12.38 -48.84 15.67
C GLY A 294 13.23 -48.18 14.57
N ASP A 295 12.72 -48.24 13.34
CA ASP A 295 13.36 -47.63 12.16
C ASP A 295 12.96 -46.14 12.01
N PRO A 296 13.88 -45.16 12.15
CA PRO A 296 13.57 -43.75 11.96
C PRO A 296 13.16 -43.40 10.51
N ALA A 297 13.56 -44.18 9.50
CA ALA A 297 13.15 -43.94 8.11
C ALA A 297 11.65 -44.21 7.88
N SER A 298 10.98 -44.89 8.81
CA SER A 298 9.55 -45.17 8.72
C SER A 298 8.64 -43.93 8.75
N VAL A 299 9.11 -42.83 9.34
CA VAL A 299 8.39 -41.54 9.43
C VAL A 299 8.92 -40.48 8.46
N SER A 300 9.91 -40.82 7.64
CA SER A 300 10.44 -39.91 6.62
C SER A 300 9.51 -39.77 5.41
N GLN A 301 8.52 -40.66 5.28
CA GLN A 301 7.48 -40.58 4.27
C GLN A 301 6.32 -39.72 4.75
N ASP A 302 6.13 -38.61 4.07
CA ASP A 302 5.18 -37.55 4.37
C ASP A 302 3.68 -37.99 4.50
N ALA A 303 3.28 -39.19 4.03
CA ALA A 303 1.87 -39.63 3.98
C ALA A 303 1.56 -41.07 4.45
N GLY A 304 2.56 -41.89 4.79
CA GLY A 304 2.41 -43.36 4.87
C GLY A 304 3.11 -44.02 6.05
N TRP A 305 3.02 -43.44 7.24
CA TRP A 305 3.70 -43.99 8.42
C TRP A 305 3.12 -45.37 8.79
N PRO A 306 3.98 -46.34 9.16
CA PRO A 306 3.51 -47.60 9.72
C PRO A 306 2.92 -47.38 11.12
N THR A 307 2.29 -48.41 11.68
CA THR A 307 1.86 -48.40 13.07
C THR A 307 3.06 -48.24 14.00
N ILE A 308 3.12 -47.10 14.68
CA ILE A 308 4.10 -46.79 15.71
C ILE A 308 3.55 -47.24 17.07
N ALA A 309 4.43 -47.68 17.97
CA ALA A 309 4.06 -48.04 19.33
C ALA A 309 3.35 -46.87 20.04
N GLU A 310 2.21 -47.15 20.66
CA GLU A 310 1.29 -46.12 21.14
C GLU A 310 1.88 -45.28 22.27
N ASP A 311 2.72 -45.87 23.11
CA ASP A 311 3.45 -45.18 24.18
C ASP A 311 4.46 -44.17 23.64
N VAL A 312 5.21 -44.53 22.58
CA VAL A 312 6.15 -43.63 21.89
C VAL A 312 5.38 -42.49 21.22
N MET A 313 4.27 -42.80 20.57
CA MET A 313 3.44 -41.84 19.86
C MET A 313 2.75 -40.86 20.84
N GLU A 314 2.11 -41.34 21.89
CA GLU A 314 1.46 -40.48 22.90
C GLU A 314 2.47 -39.57 23.60
N ALA A 315 3.65 -40.08 23.97
CA ALA A 315 4.68 -39.26 24.59
C ALA A 315 5.21 -38.17 23.64
N TRP A 316 5.28 -38.44 22.34
CA TRP A 316 5.66 -37.42 21.35
C TRP A 316 4.53 -36.40 21.14
N ILE A 317 3.29 -36.84 20.93
CA ILE A 317 2.12 -35.96 20.75
C ILE A 317 1.96 -35.03 21.96
N ASP A 318 2.14 -35.54 23.17
CA ASP A 318 2.02 -34.73 24.39
C ASP A 318 3.09 -33.63 24.47
N GLU A 319 4.36 -33.97 24.16
CA GLU A 319 5.47 -33.00 24.15
C GLU A 319 5.28 -31.93 23.06
N VAL A 320 4.92 -32.35 21.83
CA VAL A 320 4.63 -31.46 20.70
C VAL A 320 3.49 -30.51 21.05
N ALA A 321 2.40 -31.05 21.58
CA ALA A 321 1.22 -30.26 21.90
C ALA A 321 1.48 -29.23 23.00
N GLY A 322 2.23 -29.61 24.03
CA GLY A 322 2.62 -28.69 25.10
C GLY A 322 3.50 -27.55 24.59
N GLY A 323 4.51 -27.87 23.78
CA GLY A 323 5.37 -26.87 23.15
C GLY A 323 4.56 -25.88 22.29
N ILE A 324 3.69 -26.38 21.42
CA ILE A 324 2.87 -25.54 20.56
C ILE A 324 1.92 -24.67 21.41
N ALA A 325 1.25 -25.21 22.43
CA ALA A 325 0.36 -24.45 23.29
C ALA A 325 1.05 -23.24 23.94
N HIS A 326 2.26 -23.42 24.50
CA HIS A 326 3.06 -22.32 25.06
C HIS A 326 3.49 -21.28 24.02
N ALA A 327 3.90 -21.75 22.83
CA ALA A 327 4.25 -20.87 21.73
C ALA A 327 3.05 -20.03 21.27
N LEU A 328 1.85 -20.62 21.22
CA LEU A 328 0.62 -19.92 20.86
C LEU A 328 0.24 -18.83 21.87
N VAL A 329 0.35 -19.10 23.19
CA VAL A 329 0.13 -18.07 24.22
C VAL A 329 1.07 -16.87 24.01
N SER A 330 2.35 -17.15 23.78
CA SER A 330 3.35 -16.11 23.54
C SER A 330 3.09 -15.34 22.24
N ALA A 331 2.69 -16.04 21.18
CA ALA A 331 2.37 -15.43 19.89
C ALA A 331 1.12 -14.53 19.98
N SER A 332 0.07 -14.96 20.69
CA SER A 332 -1.15 -14.17 20.91
C SER A 332 -0.90 -12.89 21.71
N ALA A 333 0.12 -12.86 22.57
CA ALA A 333 0.51 -11.64 23.28
C ALA A 333 1.22 -10.62 22.37
N LEU A 334 1.85 -11.06 21.28
CA LEU A 334 2.55 -10.19 20.34
C LEU A 334 1.67 -9.77 19.16
N ILE A 335 0.78 -10.65 18.71
CA ILE A 335 -0.04 -10.47 17.53
C ILE A 335 -1.46 -10.92 17.87
N ASP A 336 -2.38 -9.96 17.91
CA ASP A 336 -3.79 -10.23 18.08
C ASP A 336 -4.32 -10.93 16.83
N MET A 337 -4.51 -12.25 16.93
CA MET A 337 -4.87 -13.12 15.82
C MET A 337 -6.09 -13.97 16.17
N GLN A 338 -6.93 -14.22 15.17
CA GLN A 338 -8.21 -14.92 15.36
C GLN A 338 -8.03 -16.43 15.40
N ALA A 339 -7.00 -16.95 14.74
CA ALA A 339 -6.78 -18.38 14.61
C ALA A 339 -5.30 -18.79 14.60
N ALA A 340 -5.07 -20.01 15.06
CA ALA A 340 -3.84 -20.76 14.83
C ALA A 340 -4.19 -22.02 14.03
N ILE A 341 -3.52 -22.22 12.90
CA ILE A 341 -3.76 -23.33 12.00
C ILE A 341 -2.60 -24.31 12.13
N ILE A 342 -2.89 -25.53 12.56
CA ILE A 342 -1.88 -26.57 12.80
C ILE A 342 -1.97 -27.61 11.69
N ASP A 343 -0.88 -27.76 10.97
CA ASP A 343 -0.74 -28.67 9.84
C ASP A 343 0.62 -29.40 9.89
N GLY A 344 0.86 -30.32 8.97
CA GLY A 344 2.16 -30.98 8.92
C GLY A 344 2.31 -32.09 7.90
N ALA A 345 3.54 -32.58 7.79
CA ALA A 345 3.96 -33.65 6.91
C ALA A 345 3.77 -35.02 7.59
N MET A 346 2.52 -35.35 7.91
CA MET A 346 2.16 -36.59 8.60
C MET A 346 0.75 -37.06 8.21
N PRO A 347 0.39 -38.33 8.47
CA PRO A 347 -0.97 -38.80 8.30
C PRO A 347 -2.00 -37.99 9.11
N THR A 348 -3.17 -37.77 8.51
CA THR A 348 -4.27 -36.97 9.10
C THR A 348 -4.64 -37.41 10.51
N ALA A 349 -4.67 -38.72 10.78
CA ALA A 349 -5.03 -39.25 12.10
C ALA A 349 -4.13 -38.72 13.23
N TYR A 350 -2.82 -38.59 12.98
CA TYR A 350 -1.89 -38.05 13.98
C TYR A 350 -2.01 -36.53 14.09
N ARG A 351 -2.19 -35.82 12.97
CA ARG A 351 -2.44 -34.37 12.98
C ARG A 351 -3.69 -34.04 13.80
N THR A 352 -4.79 -34.75 13.60
CA THR A 352 -6.04 -34.56 14.36
C THR A 352 -5.80 -34.70 15.87
N ARG A 353 -5.11 -35.78 16.29
CA ARG A 353 -4.75 -36.02 17.70
C ARG A 353 -3.88 -34.90 18.28
N ILE A 354 -2.90 -34.40 17.52
CA ILE A 354 -2.06 -33.27 17.95
C ILE A 354 -2.91 -32.02 18.14
N VAL A 355 -3.79 -31.68 17.19
CA VAL A 355 -4.63 -30.48 17.29
C VAL A 355 -5.57 -30.56 18.50
N GLU A 356 -6.17 -31.72 18.76
CA GLU A 356 -7.00 -31.96 19.94
C GLU A 356 -6.21 -31.77 21.23
N ARG A 357 -5.03 -32.39 21.34
CA ARG A 357 -4.17 -32.24 22.53
C ARG A 357 -3.66 -30.80 22.71
N VAL A 358 -3.37 -30.07 21.62
CA VAL A 358 -2.99 -28.66 21.69
C VAL A 358 -4.14 -27.83 22.25
N ARG A 359 -5.39 -28.07 21.84
CA ARG A 359 -6.56 -27.38 22.41
C ARG A 359 -6.68 -27.63 23.90
N GLU A 360 -6.59 -28.90 24.32
CA GLU A 360 -6.65 -29.28 25.74
C GLU A 360 -5.59 -28.55 26.57
N LYS A 361 -4.32 -28.58 26.13
CA LYS A 361 -3.21 -27.93 26.84
C LYS A 361 -3.30 -26.41 26.80
N PHE A 362 -3.71 -25.82 25.67
CA PHE A 362 -3.88 -24.38 25.54
C PHE A 362 -4.97 -23.85 26.48
N GLU A 363 -6.09 -24.58 26.62
CA GLU A 363 -7.15 -24.23 27.56
C GLU A 363 -6.71 -24.33 29.03
N ALA A 364 -5.78 -25.23 29.36
CA ALA A 364 -5.23 -25.38 30.70
C ALA A 364 -4.22 -24.29 31.10
N LEU A 365 -3.73 -23.48 30.16
CA LEU A 365 -2.78 -22.39 30.42
C LEU A 365 -3.49 -21.11 30.89
N GLU A 366 -2.82 -20.37 31.78
CA GLU A 366 -3.25 -19.03 32.18
C GLU A 366 -3.15 -18.05 31.01
N ARG A 367 -4.26 -17.39 30.69
CA ARG A 367 -4.43 -16.53 29.51
C ARG A 367 -5.21 -15.25 29.83
N THR A 368 -5.35 -14.89 31.11
CA THR A 368 -6.06 -13.67 31.52
C THR A 368 -5.52 -12.45 30.78
N GLY A 369 -6.41 -11.72 30.11
CA GLY A 369 -6.09 -10.53 29.33
C GLY A 369 -5.76 -10.78 27.84
N LEU A 370 -5.69 -12.04 27.40
CA LEU A 370 -5.54 -12.38 25.97
C LEU A 370 -6.91 -12.57 25.29
N PRO A 371 -7.07 -12.12 24.04
CA PRO A 371 -8.27 -12.39 23.24
C PRO A 371 -8.41 -13.88 22.90
N PRO A 372 -9.62 -14.36 22.56
CA PRO A 372 -9.84 -15.75 22.21
C PRO A 372 -9.13 -16.15 20.91
N LEU A 373 -8.47 -17.31 20.92
CA LEU A 373 -7.76 -17.87 19.78
C LEU A 373 -8.42 -19.17 19.31
N SER A 374 -8.81 -19.26 18.04
CA SER A 374 -9.35 -20.50 17.46
C SER A 374 -8.22 -21.43 16.98
N ILE A 375 -8.11 -22.63 17.54
CA ILE A 375 -7.11 -23.62 17.10
C ILE A 375 -7.74 -24.58 16.10
N ILE A 376 -7.18 -24.64 14.90
CA ILE A 376 -7.82 -25.27 13.72
C ILE A 376 -6.85 -26.24 13.07
N GLU A 377 -7.37 -27.40 12.70
CA GLU A 377 -6.61 -28.36 11.92
C GLU A 377 -6.54 -27.92 10.45
N GLY A 378 -5.31 -27.84 9.93
CA GLY A 378 -5.02 -27.55 8.53
C GLY A 378 -5.58 -28.60 7.58
N LEU A 379 -5.82 -28.20 6.33
CA LEU A 379 -6.44 -29.05 5.32
C LEU A 379 -5.40 -29.72 4.42
N ILE A 380 -4.36 -29.00 4.03
CA ILE A 380 -3.50 -29.39 2.91
C ILE A 380 -2.55 -30.55 3.28
N GLY A 381 -1.98 -30.56 4.48
CA GLY A 381 -1.13 -31.65 4.95
C GLY A 381 0.24 -31.65 4.28
N TYR A 382 0.75 -32.84 3.99
CA TYR A 382 2.15 -33.01 3.59
C TYR A 382 2.55 -32.29 2.30
N ARG A 383 1.59 -32.12 1.37
CA ARG A 383 1.81 -31.39 0.11
C ARG A 383 1.84 -29.87 0.28
N ALA A 384 1.56 -29.33 1.47
CA ALA A 384 1.40 -27.89 1.70
C ALA A 384 2.59 -27.08 1.21
N ARG A 385 3.82 -27.55 1.40
CA ARG A 385 5.03 -26.83 0.97
C ARG A 385 5.16 -26.74 -0.55
N ALA A 386 4.87 -27.82 -1.28
CA ALA A 386 4.94 -27.86 -2.74
C ALA A 386 3.81 -27.04 -3.39
N ILE A 387 2.57 -27.24 -2.92
CA ILE A 387 1.40 -26.41 -3.29
C ILE A 387 1.66 -24.94 -2.93
N GLY A 388 2.33 -24.71 -1.81
CA GLY A 388 2.75 -23.41 -1.32
C GLY A 388 3.71 -22.71 -2.26
N GLY A 389 4.73 -23.43 -2.73
CA GLY A 389 5.61 -22.95 -3.80
C GLY A 389 4.80 -22.56 -5.04
N ALA A 390 3.90 -23.44 -5.50
CA ALA A 390 3.04 -23.15 -6.65
C ALA A 390 2.05 -21.99 -6.40
N SER A 391 1.79 -21.65 -5.15
CA SER A 391 0.91 -20.54 -4.76
C SER A 391 1.59 -19.18 -4.91
N LEU A 392 2.92 -19.10 -4.83
CA LEU A 392 3.65 -17.81 -4.85
C LEU A 392 3.44 -17.02 -6.15
N PRO A 393 3.57 -17.62 -7.36
CA PRO A 393 3.28 -16.89 -8.60
C PRO A 393 1.82 -16.46 -8.71
N LEU A 394 0.90 -17.27 -8.18
CA LEU A 394 -0.53 -16.92 -8.16
C LEU A 394 -0.82 -15.77 -7.20
N LEU A 395 -0.17 -15.74 -6.04
CA LEU A 395 -0.24 -14.64 -5.09
C LEU A 395 0.26 -13.35 -5.72
N ALA A 396 1.45 -13.37 -6.31
CA ALA A 396 2.06 -12.20 -6.95
C ALA A 396 1.18 -11.64 -8.09
N LYS A 397 0.60 -12.52 -8.90
CA LYS A 397 -0.11 -12.14 -10.14
C LYS A 397 -1.61 -11.87 -9.94
N PHE A 398 -2.29 -12.55 -9.02
CA PHE A 398 -3.75 -12.57 -8.94
C PHE A 398 -4.35 -12.27 -7.57
N MET A 399 -3.54 -12.23 -6.51
CA MET A 399 -4.03 -11.89 -5.19
C MET A 399 -3.88 -10.40 -4.91
N ARG A 400 -4.67 -9.91 -3.94
CA ARG A 400 -4.63 -8.52 -3.49
C ARG A 400 -3.25 -8.22 -2.94
N ASP A 401 -2.43 -7.61 -3.77
CA ASP A 401 -1.14 -7.13 -3.37
C ASP A 401 -1.27 -5.63 -3.10
N ARG A 402 -1.26 -5.25 -1.82
CA ARG A 402 -1.20 -3.84 -1.43
C ARG A 402 0.11 -3.20 -1.89
N GLU A 403 1.14 -4.00 -2.16
CA GLU A 403 2.44 -3.55 -2.65
C GLU A 403 2.46 -3.39 -4.18
N LEU A 404 1.45 -3.81 -4.94
CA LEU A 404 1.31 -3.33 -6.33
C LEU A 404 0.88 -1.87 -6.43
N LEU A 405 0.50 -1.29 -5.30
CA LEU A 405 0.39 0.16 -5.15
C LEU A 405 1.72 0.77 -4.66
N PHE A 406 2.66 -0.05 -4.16
CA PHE A 406 3.93 0.30 -3.50
C PHE A 406 4.96 -0.86 -3.46
N ARG A 407 5.73 -1.16 -4.53
CA ARG A 407 6.98 -1.97 -4.48
C ARG A 407 7.89 -1.58 -5.65
N ASP A 408 9.22 -1.53 -5.48
CA ASP A 408 10.11 -2.67 -5.18
C ASP A 408 10.83 -2.68 -3.80
N PRO A 409 11.23 -3.87 -3.28
CA PRO A 409 11.95 -4.10 -2.02
C PRO A 409 13.43 -4.47 -2.23
N GLY A 410 14.34 -3.70 -1.63
CA GLY A 410 15.76 -4.04 -1.60
C GLY A 410 16.63 -2.92 -1.03
N ASP A 411 16.44 -2.56 0.25
CA ASP A 411 17.50 -2.03 1.12
C ASP A 411 16.91 -1.51 2.43
N LEU A 412 17.06 -2.27 3.52
CA LEU A 412 16.75 -1.80 4.87
C LEU A 412 17.82 -2.28 5.86
N ARG A 413 18.98 -1.62 5.85
CA ARG A 413 19.88 -1.53 7.00
C ARG A 413 20.52 -0.14 7.06
N GLY A 414 20.20 0.64 8.11
CA GLY A 414 21.06 1.74 8.59
C GLY A 414 20.36 3.07 8.89
N ALA A 415 20.47 3.51 10.16
CA ALA A 415 20.19 4.85 10.74
C ALA A 415 18.71 5.32 10.75
N GLY A 416 18.16 5.97 11.77
CA GLY A 416 18.69 6.81 12.85
C GLY A 416 17.84 8.09 12.90
N PHE A 417 17.23 8.38 14.05
CA PHE A 417 16.32 9.50 14.35
C PHE A 417 16.69 10.89 13.75
N LEU A 418 15.71 11.64 13.20
CA LEU A 418 15.40 13.10 13.32
C LEU A 418 14.35 13.53 12.23
N PRO A 419 13.57 14.62 12.39
CA PRO A 419 12.10 14.63 12.31
C PRO A 419 11.54 15.09 10.95
N PHE A 420 10.40 14.51 10.55
CA PHE A 420 9.66 14.83 9.32
C PHE A 420 8.58 15.90 9.59
N LEU A 421 8.67 17.02 8.88
CA LEU A 421 7.53 17.85 8.51
C LEU A 421 7.67 18.16 7.01
N VAL A 422 6.55 18.08 6.28
CA VAL A 422 6.35 18.27 4.83
C VAL A 422 6.48 17.02 3.96
N VAL A 423 5.43 16.82 3.14
CA VAL A 423 5.20 15.90 1.99
C VAL A 423 4.15 14.81 2.29
N LEU A 424 2.85 15.06 2.07
CA LEU A 424 1.84 14.04 1.71
C LEU A 424 0.49 14.65 1.18
N ASP A 425 0.23 14.63 -0.14
CA ASP A 425 -1.11 14.33 -0.74
C ASP A 425 -0.84 13.27 -1.80
N GLY A 426 -1.87 12.46 -1.99
CA GLY A 426 -1.94 11.61 -3.15
C GLY A 426 -2.54 10.25 -2.88
N LEU A 427 -3.15 10.00 -1.72
CA LEU A 427 -3.74 8.68 -1.41
C LEU A 427 -5.18 8.78 -0.92
N GLY A 428 -6.02 9.49 -1.68
CA GLY A 428 -7.45 9.25 -1.67
C GLY A 428 -7.79 8.05 -2.54
N GLY A 429 -7.81 6.85 -1.95
CA GLY A 429 -8.46 5.70 -2.61
C GLY A 429 -7.88 4.32 -2.35
N LEU A 430 -7.50 3.95 -1.12
CA LEU A 430 -7.19 2.56 -0.75
C LEU A 430 -7.55 2.33 0.72
N GLY A 431 -8.57 1.50 1.00
CA GLY A 431 -9.06 1.14 2.36
C GLY A 431 -8.11 0.28 3.19
N ALA A 432 -6.81 0.49 3.01
CA ALA A 432 -5.70 -0.29 3.47
C ALA A 432 -4.66 0.57 4.18
N PHE A 433 -4.42 1.72 3.57
CA PHE A 433 -3.65 2.80 4.13
C PHE A 433 -4.49 3.59 5.12
N ASP A 434 -5.82 3.61 5.02
CA ASP A 434 -6.64 4.24 6.05
C ASP A 434 -6.37 3.62 7.42
N GLN A 435 -6.36 2.30 7.61
CA GLN A 435 -6.16 1.76 8.97
C GLN A 435 -4.74 1.99 9.50
N ILE A 436 -3.67 1.76 8.71
CA ILE A 436 -2.28 2.00 9.17
C ILE A 436 -2.00 3.50 9.34
N PHE A 437 -2.57 4.36 8.49
CA PHE A 437 -2.47 5.81 8.61
C PHE A 437 -3.29 6.31 9.80
N GLN A 438 -4.47 5.75 10.06
CA GLN A 438 -5.29 6.06 11.23
C GLN A 438 -4.66 5.52 12.53
N ASP A 439 -4.03 4.35 12.51
CA ASP A 439 -3.30 3.77 13.64
C ASP A 439 -1.98 4.54 13.88
N HIS A 440 -1.33 5.03 12.82
CA HIS A 440 -0.19 5.94 12.93
C HIS A 440 -0.60 7.33 13.40
N LEU A 441 -1.70 7.90 12.90
CA LEU A 441 -2.31 9.14 13.41
C LEU A 441 -2.78 9.00 14.86
N ALA A 442 -3.23 7.81 15.28
CA ALA A 442 -3.57 7.50 16.66
C ALA A 442 -2.33 7.35 17.56
N GLY A 443 -1.17 7.04 16.98
CA GLY A 443 0.14 7.01 17.66
C GLY A 443 0.94 8.32 17.58
N LEU A 444 0.54 9.26 16.72
CA LEU A 444 1.13 10.59 16.62
C LEU A 444 0.61 11.48 17.76
N ALA A 445 1.47 12.39 18.23
CA ALA A 445 1.07 13.38 19.23
C ALA A 445 -0.08 14.24 18.67
N LEU A 446 -1.11 14.47 19.49
CA LEU A 446 -2.22 15.36 19.17
C LEU A 446 -1.69 16.74 18.73
N VAL A 447 -2.04 17.17 17.52
CA VAL A 447 -1.68 18.49 17.00
C VAL A 447 -2.77 19.49 17.38
N ARG A 448 -2.43 20.48 18.20
CA ARG A 448 -3.34 21.52 18.68
C ARG A 448 -3.16 22.78 17.84
N THR A 449 -4.18 23.06 17.05
CA THR A 449 -4.20 24.17 16.10
C THR A 449 -4.92 25.38 16.68
N ALA A 450 -4.43 26.57 16.40
CA ALA A 450 -5.21 27.78 16.52
C ALA A 450 -5.64 28.29 15.14
N LEU A 451 -6.92 28.59 14.96
CA LEU A 451 -7.46 29.19 13.74
C LEU A 451 -7.60 30.71 13.90
N ILE A 452 -7.14 31.46 12.90
CA ILE A 452 -7.39 32.89 12.80
C ILE A 452 -8.36 33.16 11.65
N GLY A 453 -9.56 33.64 11.99
CA GLY A 453 -10.65 33.92 11.06
C GLY A 453 -11.55 32.71 10.79
N ALA A 454 -12.74 32.69 11.39
CA ALA A 454 -13.77 31.66 11.19
C ALA A 454 -14.74 32.02 10.04
N GLY A 455 -14.24 32.72 9.02
CA GLY A 455 -14.99 33.07 7.80
C GLY A 455 -15.28 31.84 6.94
N LYS A 456 -15.56 32.02 5.65
CA LYS A 456 -15.92 30.91 4.75
C LYS A 456 -14.85 29.81 4.72
N PHE A 457 -13.58 30.18 4.51
CA PHE A 457 -12.47 29.23 4.48
C PHE A 457 -12.15 28.66 5.87
N GLY A 458 -12.16 29.48 6.93
CA GLY A 458 -12.01 28.97 8.29
C GLY A 458 -13.10 27.97 8.67
N SER A 459 -14.36 28.23 8.31
CA SER A 459 -15.49 27.30 8.53
C SER A 459 -15.30 25.98 7.77
N MET A 460 -14.76 26.05 6.55
CA MET A 460 -14.42 24.88 5.73
C MET A 460 -13.31 24.02 6.34
N PHE A 461 -12.38 24.62 7.08
CA PHE A 461 -11.41 23.90 7.89
C PHE A 461 -12.08 23.28 9.12
N LEU A 462 -12.80 24.09 9.90
CA LEU A 462 -13.47 23.67 11.15
C LEU A 462 -14.40 22.48 10.93
N SER A 463 -15.09 22.45 9.81
CA SER A 463 -16.02 21.38 9.44
C SER A 463 -15.34 20.02 9.23
N GLN A 464 -14.02 19.97 9.01
CA GLN A 464 -13.24 18.73 8.88
C GLN A 464 -12.66 18.24 10.19
N VAL A 465 -12.35 19.16 11.11
CA VAL A 465 -11.70 18.86 12.40
C VAL A 465 -12.37 17.71 13.16
N PRO A 466 -13.71 17.55 13.20
CA PRO A 466 -14.34 16.40 13.87
C PRO A 466 -13.99 15.03 13.29
N THR A 467 -13.53 14.98 12.04
CA THR A 467 -13.28 13.75 11.29
C THR A 467 -11.80 13.48 11.04
N ILE A 468 -10.91 14.38 11.46
CA ILE A 468 -9.45 14.20 11.33
C ILE A 468 -8.90 13.72 12.68
N THR A 469 -8.49 12.45 12.73
CA THR A 469 -7.83 11.85 13.90
C THR A 469 -6.51 12.58 14.18
N GLY A 470 -6.25 12.90 15.45
CA GLY A 470 -5.00 13.55 15.87
C GLY A 470 -4.96 15.07 15.68
N LEU A 471 -6.06 15.71 15.26
CA LEU A 471 -6.17 17.17 15.11
C LEU A 471 -7.20 17.75 16.09
N GLU A 472 -6.77 18.73 16.90
CA GLU A 472 -7.63 19.55 17.75
C GLU A 472 -7.52 21.02 17.34
N VAL A 473 -8.61 21.78 17.42
CA VAL A 473 -8.57 23.25 17.40
C VAL A 473 -8.74 23.74 18.83
N SER A 474 -7.67 24.24 19.43
CA SER A 474 -7.66 24.68 20.83
C SER A 474 -8.07 26.15 20.98
N ALA A 475 -7.86 26.97 19.95
CA ALA A 475 -8.25 28.38 19.95
C ALA A 475 -8.74 28.86 18.59
N ILE A 476 -9.68 29.82 18.61
CA ILE A 476 -10.16 30.55 17.44
C ILE A 476 -10.07 32.05 17.75
N LEU A 477 -9.21 32.74 17.00
CA LEU A 477 -9.12 34.20 16.98
C LEU A 477 -10.03 34.74 15.87
N ASP A 478 -11.07 35.46 16.26
CA ASP A 478 -11.96 36.14 15.34
C ASP A 478 -12.32 37.51 15.90
N LEU A 479 -12.59 38.47 15.02
CA LEU A 479 -13.07 39.80 15.42
C LEU A 479 -14.43 39.71 16.14
N ASP A 480 -15.22 38.67 15.84
CA ASP A 480 -16.49 38.38 16.47
C ASP A 480 -16.50 36.92 17.00
N PRO A 481 -16.15 36.72 18.28
CA PRO A 481 -16.17 35.40 18.92
C PRO A 481 -17.52 34.68 18.86
N GLU A 482 -18.65 35.41 18.93
CA GLU A 482 -19.97 34.80 18.87
C GLU A 482 -20.30 34.33 17.45
N ARG A 483 -19.91 35.09 16.43
CA ARG A 483 -19.97 34.65 15.04
C ARG A 483 -19.11 33.40 14.81
N ALA A 484 -17.91 33.34 15.39
CA ALA A 484 -17.05 32.16 15.29
C ALA A 484 -17.67 30.92 15.97
N LYS A 485 -18.30 31.08 17.14
CA LYS A 485 -19.09 29.99 17.77
C LYS A 485 -20.24 29.54 16.88
N ASN A 486 -20.97 30.48 16.28
CA ASN A 486 -22.05 30.16 15.36
C ASN A 486 -21.54 29.47 14.09
N ALA A 487 -20.37 29.84 13.58
CA ALA A 487 -19.72 29.13 12.49
C ALA A 487 -19.43 27.66 12.88
N CYS A 488 -18.91 27.42 14.09
CA CYS A 488 -18.70 26.06 14.61
C CYS A 488 -20.00 25.25 14.68
N ARG A 489 -21.10 25.86 15.19
CA ARG A 489 -22.43 25.22 15.21
C ARG A 489 -22.93 24.89 13.82
N ASN A 490 -22.79 25.81 12.87
CA ASN A 490 -23.25 25.64 11.50
C ASN A 490 -22.53 24.50 10.77
N VAL A 491 -21.28 24.22 11.14
CA VAL A 491 -20.51 23.10 10.59
C VAL A 491 -20.67 21.80 11.37
N GLY A 492 -21.55 21.77 12.37
CA GLY A 492 -21.93 20.56 13.11
C GLY A 492 -21.07 20.23 14.32
N TRP A 493 -20.33 21.20 14.89
CA TRP A 493 -19.67 20.99 16.18
C TRP A 493 -20.70 20.91 17.32
N ASP A 494 -20.48 19.98 18.26
CA ASP A 494 -21.24 19.91 19.50
C ASP A 494 -20.84 21.02 20.49
N GLU A 495 -21.73 21.33 21.43
CA GLU A 495 -21.48 22.38 22.44
C GLU A 495 -20.30 22.03 23.37
N ALA A 496 -19.99 20.74 23.57
CA ALA A 496 -18.87 20.32 24.40
C ALA A 496 -17.52 20.71 23.78
N ARG A 497 -17.36 20.52 22.47
CA ARG A 497 -16.18 20.92 21.70
C ARG A 497 -16.06 22.44 21.64
N ILE A 498 -17.17 23.14 21.40
CA ILE A 498 -17.21 24.61 21.44
C ILE A 498 -16.76 25.10 22.83
N ALA A 499 -17.27 24.51 23.91
CA ALA A 499 -16.90 24.90 25.27
C ALA A 499 -15.41 24.66 25.60
N ARG A 500 -14.77 23.65 24.98
CA ARG A 500 -13.32 23.40 25.11
C ARG A 500 -12.44 24.31 24.26
N THR A 501 -13.01 24.97 23.24
CA THR A 501 -12.26 25.84 22.33
C THR A 501 -12.21 27.25 22.90
N ARG A 502 -11.01 27.83 23.02
CA ARG A 502 -10.86 29.24 23.42
C ARG A 502 -11.25 30.16 22.26
N PHE A 503 -12.27 30.99 22.44
CA PHE A 503 -12.59 32.06 21.48
C PHE A 503 -12.03 33.38 22.00
N THR A 504 -11.29 34.10 21.17
CA THR A 504 -10.64 35.35 21.57
C THR A 504 -10.61 36.38 20.43
N THR A 505 -10.45 37.65 20.80
CA THR A 505 -10.14 38.76 19.90
C THR A 505 -8.68 39.21 20.02
N LYS A 506 -7.89 38.60 20.92
CA LYS A 506 -6.51 39.00 21.23
C LYS A 506 -5.52 38.00 20.66
N ALA A 507 -4.65 38.48 19.78
CA ALA A 507 -3.61 37.67 19.15
C ALA A 507 -2.63 37.04 20.17
N ALA A 508 -2.32 37.73 21.27
CA ALA A 508 -1.44 37.23 22.33
C ALA A 508 -1.95 35.91 22.94
N ASP A 509 -3.27 35.71 23.02
CA ASP A 509 -3.89 34.51 23.56
C ASP A 509 -3.63 33.26 22.70
N ILE A 510 -3.13 33.42 21.46
CA ILE A 510 -2.66 32.35 20.57
C ILE A 510 -1.14 32.27 20.59
N PHE A 511 -0.46 33.41 20.41
CA PHE A 511 0.98 33.44 20.17
C PHE A 511 1.81 33.20 21.44
N ASP A 512 1.29 33.49 22.61
CA ASP A 512 1.98 33.23 23.89
C ASP A 512 1.56 31.89 24.52
N ASP A 513 0.57 31.20 23.94
CA ASP A 513 -0.01 29.99 24.52
C ASP A 513 0.79 28.74 24.15
N ALA A 514 1.49 28.14 25.12
CA ALA A 514 2.24 26.89 24.91
C ALA A 514 1.37 25.69 24.51
N TYR A 515 0.04 25.80 24.62
CA TYR A 515 -0.92 24.76 24.21
C TYR A 515 -1.28 24.80 22.71
N VAL A 516 -0.76 25.77 21.95
CA VAL A 516 -0.95 25.86 20.49
C VAL A 516 0.33 25.46 19.77
N ASP A 517 0.27 24.36 19.02
CA ASP A 517 1.37 23.78 18.25
C ASP A 517 1.54 24.41 16.86
N VAL A 518 0.43 24.81 16.23
CA VAL A 518 0.42 25.39 14.87
C VAL A 518 -0.71 26.41 14.71
N VAL A 519 -0.49 27.43 13.87
CA VAL A 519 -1.46 28.48 13.56
C VAL A 519 -1.94 28.36 12.11
N VAL A 520 -3.25 28.44 11.89
CA VAL A 520 -3.87 28.50 10.56
C VAL A 520 -4.43 29.90 10.35
N GLU A 521 -3.93 30.62 9.35
CA GLU A 521 -4.32 32.00 9.03
C GLU A 521 -5.32 32.01 7.86
N ALA A 522 -6.58 32.35 8.14
CA ALA A 522 -7.69 32.27 7.19
C ALA A 522 -8.53 33.56 7.12
N THR A 523 -7.96 34.72 7.44
CA THR A 523 -8.70 36.01 7.41
C THR A 523 -9.03 36.49 6.01
N GLY A 524 -8.21 36.16 5.01
CA GLY A 524 -8.32 36.68 3.65
C GLY A 524 -8.03 38.18 3.52
N ASN A 525 -7.44 38.81 4.54
CA ASN A 525 -6.97 40.18 4.50
C ASN A 525 -5.43 40.18 4.41
N PRO A 526 -4.80 40.70 3.35
CA PRO A 526 -3.34 40.56 3.17
C PRO A 526 -2.53 41.19 4.29
N ALA A 527 -2.87 42.41 4.72
CA ALA A 527 -2.13 43.13 5.75
C ALA A 527 -2.24 42.42 7.12
N ALA A 528 -3.44 41.96 7.47
CA ALA A 528 -3.65 41.20 8.70
C ALA A 528 -2.92 39.84 8.66
N GLY A 529 -3.00 39.13 7.53
CA GLY A 529 -2.32 37.85 7.35
C GLY A 529 -0.80 37.95 7.48
N ILE A 530 -0.20 39.00 6.89
CA ILE A 530 1.24 39.29 7.05
C ILE A 530 1.59 39.58 8.51
N ALA A 531 0.78 40.39 9.20
CA ALA A 531 0.99 40.68 10.61
C ALA A 531 0.90 39.42 11.50
N HIS A 532 -0.09 38.55 11.24
CA HIS A 532 -0.22 37.26 11.94
C HIS A 532 0.96 36.34 11.67
N ALA A 533 1.45 36.27 10.42
CA ALA A 533 2.62 35.47 10.07
C ALA A 533 3.89 35.96 10.78
N LEU A 534 4.13 37.27 10.81
CA LEU A 534 5.26 37.83 11.54
C LEU A 534 5.16 37.54 13.04
N ALA A 535 3.97 37.71 13.64
CA ALA A 535 3.75 37.42 15.05
C ALA A 535 3.97 35.93 15.37
N ALA A 536 3.47 35.02 14.53
CA ALA A 536 3.69 33.57 14.68
C ALA A 536 5.19 33.22 14.61
N ILE A 537 5.90 33.76 13.61
CA ILE A 537 7.33 33.53 13.42
C ILE A 537 8.14 34.05 14.61
N ASP A 538 7.82 35.26 15.09
CA ASP A 538 8.50 35.87 16.23
C ASP A 538 8.24 35.09 17.53
N ALA A 539 7.05 34.52 17.68
CA ALA A 539 6.66 33.62 18.77
C ALA A 539 7.15 32.16 18.58
N ARG A 540 7.88 31.86 17.51
CA ARG A 540 8.35 30.52 17.13
C ARG A 540 7.25 29.47 16.94
N LYS A 541 6.08 29.89 16.46
CA LYS A 541 4.96 29.00 16.12
C LYS A 541 4.90 28.72 14.62
N PRO A 542 4.87 27.45 14.21
CA PRO A 542 4.52 27.06 12.85
C PRO A 542 3.25 27.76 12.36
N ILE A 543 3.24 28.20 11.11
CA ILE A 543 2.07 28.85 10.50
C ILE A 543 1.75 28.30 9.11
N VAL A 544 0.46 28.07 8.89
CA VAL A 544 -0.14 27.68 7.62
C VAL A 544 -0.99 28.84 7.10
N MET A 545 -0.67 29.29 5.90
CA MET A 545 -1.31 30.41 5.23
C MET A 545 -2.41 29.92 4.28
N VAL A 546 -3.67 30.24 4.58
CA VAL A 546 -4.80 30.10 3.64
C VAL A 546 -4.95 31.38 2.80
N ASN A 547 -4.38 32.48 3.27
CA ASN A 547 -4.43 33.80 2.67
C ASN A 547 -3.38 33.94 1.56
N VAL A 548 -3.69 33.39 0.40
CA VAL A 548 -2.79 33.41 -0.78
C VAL A 548 -2.43 34.82 -1.23
N GLU A 549 -3.28 35.82 -0.96
CA GLU A 549 -2.99 37.22 -1.27
C GLU A 549 -1.82 37.76 -0.41
N ALA A 550 -1.71 37.31 0.84
CA ALA A 550 -0.54 37.60 1.68
C ALA A 550 0.72 36.89 1.15
N ASP A 551 0.61 35.63 0.72
CA ASP A 551 1.70 34.86 0.12
C ASP A 551 2.21 35.48 -1.19
N ALA A 552 1.29 35.93 -2.04
CA ALA A 552 1.63 36.60 -3.30
C ALA A 552 2.41 37.90 -3.05
N LEU A 553 2.04 38.67 -2.01
CA LEU A 553 2.65 39.95 -1.69
C LEU A 553 3.99 39.83 -0.93
N ALA A 554 4.06 38.95 0.08
CA ALA A 554 5.17 38.92 1.03
C ALA A 554 5.72 37.52 1.34
N GLY A 555 5.18 36.47 0.70
CA GLY A 555 5.51 35.06 0.98
C GLY A 555 7.01 34.76 1.01
N PRO A 556 7.83 35.15 0.02
CA PRO A 556 9.27 34.90 0.03
C PRO A 556 10.01 35.52 1.22
N LEU A 557 9.59 36.71 1.64
CA LEU A 557 10.17 37.43 2.78
C LEU A 557 9.78 36.76 4.10
N LEU A 558 8.51 36.36 4.23
CA LEU A 558 8.00 35.62 5.38
C LEU A 558 8.66 34.25 5.51
N ALA A 559 8.76 33.48 4.42
CA ALA A 559 9.42 32.19 4.37
C ALA A 559 10.93 32.29 4.69
N ARG A 560 11.61 33.35 4.24
CA ARG A 560 13.00 33.62 4.64
C ARG A 560 13.12 33.89 6.14
N ARG A 561 12.28 34.77 6.70
CA ARG A 561 12.29 35.07 8.14
C ARG A 561 11.96 33.83 8.98
N ALA A 562 11.01 33.01 8.54
CA ALA A 562 10.66 31.75 9.18
C ALA A 562 11.87 30.79 9.21
N ARG A 563 12.57 30.62 8.08
CA ARG A 563 13.81 29.82 8.01
C ARG A 563 14.90 30.33 8.94
N GLU A 564 15.14 31.63 8.99
CA GLU A 564 16.11 32.25 9.91
C GLU A 564 15.78 31.99 11.40
N ARG A 565 14.51 31.77 11.71
CA ARG A 565 14.02 31.49 13.07
C ARG A 565 13.76 30.01 13.36
N GLY A 566 13.97 29.12 12.38
CA GLY A 566 13.70 27.68 12.49
C GLY A 566 12.21 27.36 12.62
N VAL A 567 11.34 28.19 12.05
CA VAL A 567 9.88 28.05 12.09
C VAL A 567 9.36 27.52 10.75
N VAL A 568 8.37 26.63 10.80
CA VAL A 568 7.70 26.15 9.60
C VAL A 568 6.69 27.19 9.11
N TYR A 569 6.82 27.57 7.84
CA TYR A 569 5.90 28.44 7.11
C TYR A 569 5.43 27.69 5.87
N SER A 570 4.12 27.54 5.69
CA SER A 570 3.56 26.77 4.58
C SER A 570 2.30 27.41 4.01
N MET A 571 2.03 27.19 2.74
CA MET A 571 0.69 27.38 2.17
C MET A 571 -0.25 26.26 2.66
N ALA A 572 -1.56 26.54 2.66
CA ALA A 572 -2.58 25.58 3.03
C ALA A 572 -2.71 24.46 1.99
N TYR A 573 -2.63 23.23 2.47
CA TYR A 573 -2.60 22.07 1.61
C TYR A 573 -3.97 21.69 1.04
N GLY A 574 -3.99 21.38 -0.26
CA GLY A 574 -5.21 21.03 -1.01
C GLY A 574 -5.83 22.15 -1.82
N ASP A 575 -5.38 23.40 -1.65
CA ASP A 575 -5.62 24.49 -2.59
C ASP A 575 -4.72 24.38 -3.84
N GLN A 576 -5.10 25.01 -4.96
CA GLN A 576 -4.37 24.91 -6.22
C GLN A 576 -2.89 25.27 -6.12
N PRO A 577 -2.47 26.36 -5.45
CA PRO A 577 -1.05 26.73 -5.35
C PRO A 577 -0.20 25.64 -4.68
N ALA A 578 -0.68 25.10 -3.56
CA ALA A 578 0.03 24.05 -2.83
C ALA A 578 0.11 22.74 -3.63
N LEU A 579 -0.96 22.38 -4.38
CA LEU A 579 -0.95 21.21 -5.26
C LEU A 579 0.00 21.38 -6.46
N ILE A 580 0.15 22.60 -6.97
CA ILE A 580 1.13 22.90 -8.02
C ILE A 580 2.55 22.77 -7.44
N ALA A 581 2.80 23.36 -6.27
CA ALA A 581 4.10 23.26 -5.61
C ALA A 581 4.52 21.81 -5.35
N GLU A 582 3.60 20.97 -4.87
CA GLU A 582 3.83 19.53 -4.71
C GLU A 582 4.23 18.84 -6.04
N MET A 583 3.58 19.19 -7.14
CA MET A 583 3.89 18.62 -8.46
C MET A 583 5.24 19.12 -9.01
N VAL A 584 5.60 20.37 -8.72
CA VAL A 584 6.92 20.93 -9.04
C VAL A 584 8.01 20.22 -8.22
N ASP A 585 7.79 20.06 -6.92
CA ASP A 585 8.72 19.37 -6.02
C ASP A 585 8.92 17.92 -6.44
N TRP A 586 7.84 17.21 -6.80
CA TRP A 586 7.92 15.88 -7.37
C TRP A 586 8.78 15.84 -8.64
N ALA A 587 8.54 16.75 -9.59
CA ALA A 587 9.27 16.77 -10.86
C ALA A 587 10.77 17.00 -10.63
N ARG A 588 11.12 17.95 -9.74
CA ARG A 588 12.53 18.22 -9.38
C ARG A 588 13.17 17.08 -8.61
N ALA A 589 12.47 16.50 -7.64
CA ALA A 589 12.98 15.38 -6.84
C ALA A 589 13.22 14.11 -7.68
N THR A 590 12.49 13.96 -8.79
CA THR A 590 12.70 12.87 -9.75
C THR A 590 13.73 13.19 -10.84
N GLY A 591 14.41 14.34 -10.75
CA GLY A 591 15.48 14.75 -11.66
C GLY A 591 15.00 15.39 -12.96
N PHE A 592 13.72 15.73 -13.08
CA PHE A 592 13.22 16.47 -14.24
C PHE A 592 13.39 17.98 -14.08
N HIS A 593 13.63 18.66 -15.19
CA HIS A 593 13.63 20.11 -15.25
C HIS A 593 12.21 20.61 -15.44
N VAL A 594 11.70 21.46 -14.54
CA VAL A 594 10.36 22.02 -14.65
C VAL A 594 10.36 23.17 -15.64
N THR A 595 9.58 23.01 -16.71
CA THR A 595 9.47 23.97 -17.80
C THR A 595 8.28 24.90 -17.63
N ALA A 596 7.16 24.37 -17.13
CA ALA A 596 5.99 25.18 -16.83
C ALA A 596 5.20 24.58 -15.67
N ALA A 597 4.46 25.40 -14.95
CA ALA A 597 3.51 24.91 -13.96
C ALA A 597 2.31 25.84 -13.84
N GLY A 598 1.15 25.30 -13.49
CA GLY A 598 0.00 26.16 -13.23
C GLY A 598 -1.33 25.44 -13.16
N LYS A 599 -2.40 26.16 -13.50
CA LYS A 599 -3.79 25.70 -13.35
C LYS A 599 -4.61 25.90 -14.60
N GLY A 600 -5.77 25.22 -14.67
CA GLY A 600 -6.80 25.54 -15.65
C GLY A 600 -7.98 26.30 -15.06
N THR A 601 -8.51 27.26 -15.82
CA THR A 601 -9.68 28.07 -15.43
C THR A 601 -10.62 28.32 -16.61
N LYS A 602 -11.84 28.79 -16.34
CA LYS A 602 -12.73 29.29 -17.39
C LYS A 602 -12.34 30.72 -17.70
N TYR A 603 -11.89 30.98 -18.93
CA TYR A 603 -11.42 32.32 -19.30
C TYR A 603 -11.71 32.69 -20.76
N LEU A 604 -12.08 33.95 -20.97
CA LEU A 604 -12.09 34.64 -22.25
C LEU A 604 -11.56 36.07 -22.02
N PRO A 605 -10.84 36.68 -22.98
CA PRO A 605 -10.35 38.06 -22.83
C PRO A 605 -11.45 39.07 -22.49
N ALA A 606 -12.66 38.88 -23.04
CA ALA A 606 -13.82 39.74 -22.75
C ALA A 606 -14.23 39.75 -21.26
N TYR A 607 -13.82 38.77 -20.46
CA TYR A 607 -14.16 38.71 -19.05
C TYR A 607 -13.48 39.82 -18.22
N HIS A 608 -12.40 40.43 -18.71
CA HIS A 608 -11.79 41.60 -18.08
C HIS A 608 -12.73 42.82 -18.00
N GLN A 609 -13.77 42.86 -18.83
CA GLN A 609 -14.76 43.93 -18.84
C GLN A 609 -15.97 43.64 -17.95
N VAL A 610 -16.04 42.43 -17.36
CA VAL A 610 -17.16 42.04 -16.49
C VAL A 610 -16.99 42.68 -15.13
N THR A 611 -18.07 43.25 -14.62
CA THR A 611 -18.15 43.85 -13.29
C THR A 611 -18.92 42.94 -12.33
N PRO A 612 -18.81 43.15 -11.01
CA PRO A 612 -19.58 42.41 -10.01
C PRO A 612 -21.10 42.36 -10.28
N ASP A 613 -21.66 43.37 -10.96
CA ASP A 613 -23.08 43.43 -11.30
C ASP A 613 -23.47 42.43 -12.42
N GLY A 614 -22.54 42.16 -13.35
CA GLY A 614 -22.77 41.29 -14.52
C GLY A 614 -22.34 39.83 -14.33
N VAL A 615 -21.65 39.51 -13.23
CA VAL A 615 -20.95 38.23 -13.08
C VAL A 615 -21.87 37.00 -13.10
N TRP A 616 -23.07 37.08 -12.52
CA TRP A 616 -23.92 35.91 -12.29
C TRP A 616 -24.46 35.26 -13.56
N ALA A 617 -24.67 36.04 -14.63
CA ALA A 617 -25.07 35.52 -15.94
C ALA A 617 -24.03 34.53 -16.51
N HIS A 618 -22.74 34.70 -16.18
CA HIS A 618 -21.66 33.81 -16.61
C HIS A 618 -21.54 32.52 -15.79
N TYR A 619 -22.24 32.47 -14.65
CA TYR A 619 -22.36 31.30 -13.78
C TYR A 619 -23.73 30.61 -13.87
N GLY A 620 -24.68 31.18 -14.64
CA GLY A 620 -26.03 30.64 -14.78
C GLY A 620 -26.89 30.79 -13.53
N LEU A 621 -26.65 31.85 -12.74
CA LEU A 621 -27.39 32.19 -11.53
C LEU A 621 -28.05 33.56 -11.66
N THR A 622 -29.18 33.76 -10.98
CA THR A 622 -29.71 35.11 -10.77
C THR A 622 -29.03 35.80 -9.58
N PRO A 623 -29.00 37.15 -9.52
CA PRO A 623 -28.50 37.88 -8.35
C PRO A 623 -29.20 37.47 -7.04
N GLU A 624 -30.50 37.16 -7.09
CA GLU A 624 -31.29 36.71 -5.94
C GLU A 624 -30.84 35.34 -5.43
N GLU A 625 -30.58 34.39 -6.34
CA GLU A 625 -30.06 33.06 -6.01
C GLU A 625 -28.67 33.15 -5.37
N ALA A 626 -27.79 33.97 -5.95
CA ALA A 626 -26.44 34.19 -5.44
C ALA A 626 -26.46 34.85 -4.04
N LYS A 627 -27.33 35.84 -3.82
CA LYS A 627 -27.51 36.50 -2.52
C LYS A 627 -28.02 35.52 -1.46
N LYS A 628 -29.00 34.67 -1.80
CA LYS A 628 -29.53 33.62 -0.90
C LYS A 628 -28.46 32.60 -0.51
N ALA A 629 -27.52 32.31 -1.43
CA ALA A 629 -26.38 31.45 -1.18
C ALA A 629 -25.19 32.16 -0.49
N GLY A 630 -25.32 33.44 -0.12
CA GLY A 630 -24.27 34.22 0.53
C GLY A 630 -23.03 34.43 -0.34
N MET A 631 -23.18 34.44 -1.66
CA MET A 631 -22.07 34.60 -2.60
C MET A 631 -21.68 36.08 -2.75
N ASN A 632 -20.37 36.35 -2.73
CA ASN A 632 -19.84 37.70 -2.92
C ASN A 632 -19.56 37.97 -4.41
N PRO A 633 -20.24 38.94 -5.06
CA PRO A 633 -20.08 39.18 -6.48
C PRO A 633 -18.67 39.67 -6.88
N GLN A 634 -17.98 40.42 -6.02
CA GLN A 634 -16.60 40.87 -6.28
C GLN A 634 -15.63 39.67 -6.31
N MET A 635 -15.79 38.75 -5.37
CA MET A 635 -15.00 37.52 -5.31
C MET A 635 -15.21 36.67 -6.57
N PHE A 636 -16.46 36.43 -6.96
CA PHE A 636 -16.75 35.63 -8.15
C PHE A 636 -16.32 36.32 -9.45
N ASN A 637 -16.34 37.67 -9.50
CA ASN A 637 -15.81 38.40 -10.64
C ASN A 637 -14.31 38.16 -10.80
N SER A 638 -13.55 38.22 -9.70
CA SER A 638 -12.10 37.96 -9.69
C SER A 638 -11.72 36.55 -10.15
N PHE A 639 -12.64 35.58 -10.03
CA PHE A 639 -12.45 34.22 -10.53
C PHE A 639 -12.64 34.12 -12.04
N LEU A 640 -13.53 34.94 -12.59
CA LEU A 640 -13.91 34.96 -14.00
C LEU A 640 -12.94 35.79 -14.84
N ASP A 641 -12.57 36.98 -14.35
CA ASP A 641 -11.65 37.91 -15.04
C ASP A 641 -10.19 37.46 -14.98
N GLY A 642 -9.87 36.39 -14.22
CA GLY A 642 -8.52 35.84 -14.14
C GLY A 642 -7.65 36.44 -13.03
N THR A 643 -8.09 37.51 -12.35
CA THR A 643 -7.33 38.18 -11.27
C THR A 643 -6.91 37.21 -10.18
N LYS A 644 -7.84 36.35 -9.72
CA LYS A 644 -7.52 35.33 -8.72
C LYS A 644 -6.48 34.33 -9.21
N SER A 645 -6.55 33.96 -10.49
CA SER A 645 -5.60 33.02 -11.08
C SER A 645 -4.20 33.65 -11.16
N ALA A 646 -4.10 34.94 -11.48
CA ALA A 646 -2.84 35.67 -11.47
C ALA A 646 -2.21 35.72 -10.06
N LEU A 647 -3.02 36.01 -9.03
CA LEU A 647 -2.56 36.01 -7.63
C LEU A 647 -2.03 34.63 -7.20
N GLU A 648 -2.74 33.57 -7.55
CA GLU A 648 -2.30 32.20 -7.28
C GLU A 648 -1.01 31.84 -8.03
N MET A 649 -0.86 32.27 -9.29
CA MET A 649 0.39 32.03 -10.04
C MET A 649 1.56 32.83 -9.48
N ALA A 650 1.34 34.03 -8.95
CA ALA A 650 2.37 34.77 -8.23
C ALA A 650 2.83 34.02 -6.96
N ALA A 651 1.87 33.47 -6.18
CA ALA A 651 2.21 32.65 -5.02
C ALA A 651 2.96 31.36 -5.41
N VAL A 652 2.56 30.70 -6.50
CA VAL A 652 3.27 29.53 -7.05
C VAL A 652 4.68 29.90 -7.49
N ALA A 653 4.84 30.98 -8.26
CA ALA A 653 6.15 31.45 -8.71
C ALA A 653 7.09 31.71 -7.53
N ASN A 654 6.58 32.41 -6.51
CA ASN A 654 7.28 32.67 -5.26
C ASN A 654 7.70 31.39 -4.52
N ALA A 655 6.78 30.44 -4.35
CA ALA A 655 7.02 29.20 -3.61
C ALA A 655 7.92 28.22 -4.38
N CYS A 656 7.77 28.19 -5.69
CA CYS A 656 8.41 27.22 -6.57
C CYS A 656 9.68 27.75 -7.23
N LEU A 657 10.06 29.01 -7.03
CA LEU A 657 11.18 29.64 -7.75
C LEU A 657 11.01 29.47 -9.27
N LEU A 658 9.81 29.81 -9.77
CA LEU A 658 9.50 29.87 -11.19
C LEU A 658 9.36 31.34 -11.62
N ASP A 659 9.63 31.63 -12.88
CA ASP A 659 9.46 32.96 -13.45
C ASP A 659 8.00 33.23 -13.83
N VAL A 660 7.70 34.51 -14.07
CA VAL A 660 6.38 34.99 -14.53
C VAL A 660 6.52 35.64 -15.92
N PRO A 661 5.48 35.61 -16.76
CA PRO A 661 5.51 36.32 -18.04
C PRO A 661 5.54 37.84 -17.86
N ASP A 662 6.33 38.54 -18.68
CA ASP A 662 6.52 40.00 -18.60
C ASP A 662 5.25 40.83 -18.86
N ASP A 663 4.33 40.31 -19.69
CA ASP A 663 3.07 40.97 -20.07
C ASP A 663 1.83 40.30 -19.43
N GLY A 664 2.06 39.57 -18.33
CA GLY A 664 1.03 38.81 -17.63
C GLY A 664 0.67 37.47 -18.31
N LEU A 665 -0.22 36.72 -17.66
CA LEU A 665 -0.63 35.38 -18.09
C LEU A 665 -1.40 35.43 -19.41
N ALA A 666 -1.10 34.51 -20.34
CA ALA A 666 -1.73 34.51 -21.67
C ALA A 666 -3.07 33.75 -21.72
N PHE A 667 -3.36 32.93 -20.71
CA PHE A 667 -4.57 32.09 -20.66
C PHE A 667 -4.84 31.29 -21.95
N PRO A 668 -3.85 30.59 -22.55
CA PRO A 668 -4.06 29.90 -23.82
C PRO A 668 -5.13 28.80 -23.69
N PRO A 669 -6.03 28.65 -24.67
CA PRO A 669 -6.91 27.48 -24.76
C PRO A 669 -6.06 26.22 -24.90
N CYS A 670 -6.10 25.34 -23.89
CA CYS A 670 -5.24 24.16 -23.88
C CYS A 670 -5.89 22.99 -23.16
N GLY A 671 -6.02 21.87 -23.86
CA GLY A 671 -6.40 20.59 -23.29
C GLY A 671 -5.20 19.87 -22.70
N VAL A 672 -5.43 18.94 -21.79
CA VAL A 672 -4.35 18.22 -21.08
C VAL A 672 -3.37 17.51 -22.01
N ASP A 673 -3.83 17.07 -23.19
CA ASP A 673 -3.01 16.35 -24.16
C ASP A 673 -2.05 17.29 -24.94
N HIS A 674 -2.31 18.59 -24.93
CA HIS A 674 -1.49 19.60 -25.64
C HIS A 674 -0.56 20.39 -24.72
N LEU A 675 -0.63 20.18 -23.39
CA LEU A 675 0.24 20.84 -22.41
C LEU A 675 1.73 20.77 -22.76
N PRO A 676 2.34 19.59 -23.03
CA PRO A 676 3.78 19.52 -23.30
C PRO A 676 4.19 20.19 -24.62
N THR A 677 3.25 20.31 -25.56
CA THR A 677 3.48 20.97 -26.86
C THR A 677 3.39 22.49 -26.72
N LEU A 678 2.39 22.98 -26.00
CA LEU A 678 2.07 24.40 -25.93
C LEU A 678 2.88 25.14 -24.86
N LEU A 679 3.05 24.52 -23.69
CA LEU A 679 3.61 25.17 -22.50
C LEU A 679 5.08 24.83 -22.33
N LYS A 680 5.85 25.26 -23.33
CA LYS A 680 7.31 25.26 -23.36
C LYS A 680 7.79 26.56 -24.02
N PRO A 681 9.10 26.89 -23.98
CA PRO A 681 9.60 28.12 -24.56
C PRO A 681 9.24 28.25 -26.04
N ALA A 682 8.99 29.49 -26.49
CA ALA A 682 8.76 29.78 -27.91
C ALA A 682 9.93 29.34 -28.80
N ALA A 683 11.16 29.40 -28.29
CA ALA A 683 12.36 28.89 -28.96
C ALA A 683 12.29 27.38 -29.27
N ASP A 684 11.51 26.61 -28.49
CA ASP A 684 11.30 25.18 -28.66
C ASP A 684 9.96 24.86 -29.36
N GLY A 685 9.29 25.88 -29.92
CA GLY A 685 8.01 25.75 -30.62
C GLY A 685 6.78 25.76 -29.71
N GLY A 686 6.91 26.21 -28.45
CA GLY A 686 5.78 26.47 -27.55
C GLY A 686 5.33 27.94 -27.56
N GLN A 687 4.69 28.37 -26.47
CA GLN A 687 4.12 29.72 -26.33
C GLN A 687 4.69 30.53 -25.17
N LEU A 688 5.53 29.93 -24.31
CA LEU A 688 6.07 30.63 -23.15
C LEU A 688 7.20 31.58 -23.56
N ALA A 689 7.29 32.73 -22.89
CA ALA A 689 8.37 33.70 -23.09
C ALA A 689 9.75 33.13 -22.70
N GLY A 690 9.77 32.21 -21.72
CA GLY A 690 10.99 31.55 -21.22
C GLY A 690 10.71 30.14 -20.69
N ASP A 691 11.78 29.49 -20.20
CA ASP A 691 11.73 28.18 -19.53
C ASP A 691 11.52 28.39 -18.03
N GLY A 692 10.85 27.44 -17.36
CA GLY A 692 10.59 27.53 -15.92
C GLY A 692 9.58 28.60 -15.50
N MET A 693 8.48 28.74 -16.24
CA MET A 693 7.48 29.80 -16.01
C MET A 693 6.12 29.30 -15.49
N VAL A 694 5.38 30.15 -14.78
CA VAL A 694 3.96 29.91 -14.47
C VAL A 694 3.04 30.33 -15.63
N GLU A 695 1.99 29.55 -15.88
CA GLU A 695 0.93 29.89 -16.86
C GLU A 695 -0.42 29.31 -16.46
N VAL A 696 -1.52 29.93 -16.88
CA VAL A 696 -2.88 29.43 -16.68
C VAL A 696 -3.46 28.99 -18.03
N VAL A 697 -4.12 27.84 -18.10
CA VAL A 697 -4.78 27.40 -19.34
C VAL A 697 -6.27 27.68 -19.31
N SER A 698 -6.83 28.14 -20.43
CA SER A 698 -8.26 28.35 -20.57
C SER A 698 -8.99 27.05 -20.92
N SER A 699 -10.14 26.85 -20.30
CA SER A 699 -11.09 25.80 -20.66
C SER A 699 -11.99 26.15 -21.85
N LEU A 700 -11.84 27.35 -22.41
CA LEU A 700 -12.61 27.84 -23.54
C LEU A 700 -11.68 28.26 -24.67
N GLU A 701 -12.03 27.85 -25.88
CA GLU A 701 -11.52 28.42 -27.12
C GLU A 701 -11.90 29.90 -27.19
N ARG A 702 -11.16 30.69 -27.98
CA ARG A 702 -11.41 32.14 -28.07
C ARG A 702 -12.79 32.50 -28.64
N ASP A 703 -13.41 31.57 -29.39
CA ASP A 703 -14.78 31.67 -29.90
C ASP A 703 -15.86 31.23 -28.88
N GLY A 704 -15.45 30.83 -27.68
CA GLY A 704 -16.33 30.41 -26.59
C GLY A 704 -16.67 28.92 -26.57
N ARG A 705 -16.22 28.12 -27.55
CA ARG A 705 -16.38 26.66 -27.51
C ARG A 705 -15.56 26.05 -26.37
N PRO A 706 -16.00 24.93 -25.77
CA PRO A 706 -15.20 24.23 -24.76
C PRO A 706 -13.97 23.58 -25.38
N VAL A 707 -12.83 23.69 -24.70
CA VAL A 707 -11.60 22.98 -25.08
C VAL A 707 -11.75 21.49 -24.77
N PHE A 708 -11.35 20.61 -25.69
CA PHE A 708 -11.43 19.17 -25.46
C PHE A 708 -10.46 18.73 -24.34
N ARG A 709 -10.98 17.97 -23.37
CA ARG A 709 -10.24 17.55 -22.16
C ARG A 709 -9.55 18.73 -21.47
N ASP A 710 -10.32 19.79 -21.24
CA ASP A 710 -9.89 20.95 -20.49
C ASP A 710 -9.47 20.60 -19.06
N LEU A 711 -8.68 21.50 -18.47
CA LEU A 711 -8.20 21.38 -17.10
C LEU A 711 -8.92 22.39 -16.17
N ARG A 712 -10.17 22.77 -16.45
CA ARG A 712 -10.91 23.68 -15.56
C ARG A 712 -10.96 23.07 -14.16
N TRP A 713 -10.44 23.81 -13.17
CA TRP A 713 -10.29 23.38 -11.76
C TRP A 713 -9.20 22.33 -11.48
N GLY A 714 -8.33 22.06 -12.46
CA GLY A 714 -7.17 21.20 -12.30
C GLY A 714 -5.86 21.99 -12.24
N VAL A 715 -4.77 21.26 -12.01
CA VAL A 715 -3.40 21.78 -11.96
C VAL A 715 -2.47 20.91 -12.80
N TYR A 716 -1.36 21.47 -13.28
CA TYR A 716 -0.40 20.77 -14.12
C TYR A 716 1.04 21.20 -13.85
N VAL A 717 1.97 20.35 -14.28
CA VAL A 717 3.40 20.65 -14.43
C VAL A 717 3.86 20.08 -15.78
N VAL A 718 4.57 20.88 -16.57
CA VAL A 718 5.30 20.48 -17.77
C VAL A 718 6.77 20.43 -17.42
N PHE A 719 7.43 19.36 -17.82
CA PHE A 719 8.83 19.12 -17.49
C PHE A 719 9.58 18.48 -18.66
N ARG A 720 10.88 18.76 -18.69
CA ARG A 720 11.82 18.30 -19.71
C ARG A 720 12.63 17.11 -19.20
N ALA A 721 12.80 16.11 -20.05
CA ALA A 721 13.70 14.99 -19.82
C ALA A 721 15.16 15.48 -19.66
N PRO A 722 15.91 15.02 -18.65
CA PRO A 722 17.30 15.45 -18.43
C PRO A 722 18.29 14.92 -19.48
N ASN A 723 17.93 13.86 -20.21
CA ASN A 723 18.74 13.24 -21.24
C ASN A 723 17.88 12.43 -22.23
N ASP A 724 18.49 11.95 -23.32
CA ASP A 724 17.80 11.21 -24.38
C ASP A 724 17.25 9.87 -23.90
N TYR A 725 17.87 9.24 -22.90
CA TYR A 725 17.35 8.01 -22.30
C TYR A 725 16.02 8.26 -21.58
N ALA A 726 15.93 9.30 -20.76
CA ALA A 726 14.69 9.69 -20.08
C ALA A 726 13.59 10.09 -21.08
N ALA A 727 13.95 10.79 -22.17
CA ALA A 727 13.02 11.11 -23.25
C ALA A 727 12.51 9.84 -23.95
N ALA A 728 13.37 8.85 -24.20
CA ALA A 728 12.96 7.56 -24.74
C ALA A 728 12.02 6.81 -23.79
N CYS A 729 12.26 6.87 -22.48
CA CYS A 729 11.37 6.29 -21.48
C CYS A 729 9.98 6.92 -21.51
N PHE A 730 9.85 8.24 -21.70
CA PHE A 730 8.53 8.88 -21.82
C PHE A 730 7.69 8.22 -22.92
N LYS A 731 8.30 7.95 -24.08
CA LYS A 731 7.65 7.26 -25.19
C LYS A 731 7.36 5.79 -24.87
N GLN A 732 8.33 5.05 -24.33
CA GLN A 732 8.18 3.61 -24.02
C GLN A 732 7.08 3.32 -23.00
N TYR A 733 6.88 4.22 -22.03
CA TYR A 733 5.84 4.09 -21.00
C TYR A 733 4.54 4.83 -21.35
N GLY A 734 4.40 5.33 -22.58
CA GLY A 734 3.15 5.93 -23.08
C GLY A 734 2.78 7.27 -22.44
N MET A 735 3.76 8.07 -22.01
CA MET A 735 3.50 9.44 -21.57
C MET A 735 3.16 10.33 -22.76
N THR A 736 2.17 11.21 -22.59
CA THR A 736 1.90 12.26 -23.58
C THR A 736 3.08 13.22 -23.61
N THR A 737 3.68 13.37 -24.78
CA THR A 737 4.85 14.21 -25.03
C THR A 737 4.63 15.16 -26.19
N ASP A 738 5.51 16.16 -26.31
CA ASP A 738 5.60 16.97 -27.52
C ASP A 738 6.17 16.16 -28.71
N ALA A 739 6.18 16.74 -29.90
CA ALA A 739 6.68 16.06 -31.11
C ALA A 739 8.14 15.59 -31.00
N SER A 740 8.97 16.25 -30.18
CA SER A 740 10.36 15.85 -29.95
C SER A 740 10.51 14.68 -28.96
N GLY A 741 9.47 14.39 -28.16
CA GLY A 741 9.53 13.42 -27.07
C GLY A 741 10.26 13.92 -25.82
N ARG A 742 10.76 15.17 -25.80
CA ARG A 742 11.58 15.71 -24.71
C ARG A 742 10.76 16.38 -23.62
N TYR A 743 9.60 16.92 -23.96
CA TYR A 743 8.71 17.56 -23.00
C TYR A 743 7.53 16.63 -22.71
N ALA A 744 7.22 16.45 -21.42
CA ALA A 744 6.06 15.71 -20.95
C ALA A 744 5.28 16.56 -19.95
N ALA A 745 4.03 16.18 -19.69
CA ALA A 745 3.21 16.86 -18.68
C ALA A 745 2.59 15.86 -17.72
N LEU A 746 2.46 16.28 -16.46
CA LEU A 746 1.63 15.63 -15.45
C LEU A 746 0.54 16.62 -15.06
N TYR A 747 -0.69 16.12 -14.88
CA TYR A 747 -1.83 16.95 -14.50
C TYR A 747 -2.73 16.23 -13.48
N ARG A 748 -3.43 17.01 -12.66
CA ARG A 748 -4.47 16.53 -11.75
C ARG A 748 -5.82 17.11 -12.19
N ALA A 749 -6.69 16.27 -12.75
CA ALA A 749 -8.01 16.64 -13.24
C ALA A 749 -9.10 16.63 -12.14
N ARG A 750 -10.18 17.39 -12.36
CA ARG A 750 -11.32 17.58 -11.43
C ARG A 750 -12.10 16.32 -11.03
N ARG A 751 -12.02 15.19 -11.77
CA ARG A 751 -12.98 14.07 -11.63
C ARG A 751 -12.95 13.31 -10.29
N SER A 752 -11.94 13.48 -9.43
CA SER A 752 -11.87 12.85 -8.10
C SER A 752 -12.42 13.70 -6.94
N ARG A 753 -12.90 14.92 -7.17
CA ARG A 753 -13.10 15.90 -6.08
C ARG A 753 -14.40 16.73 -6.17
N ARG A 754 -15.57 16.11 -6.35
CA ARG A 754 -16.84 16.81 -6.02
C ARG A 754 -16.97 17.13 -4.50
N PHE A 755 -16.03 16.67 -3.67
CA PHE A 755 -16.04 16.84 -2.21
C PHE A 755 -14.87 17.66 -1.62
N ARG A 756 -13.81 18.02 -2.35
CA ARG A 756 -12.59 18.59 -1.70
C ARG A 756 -12.33 20.09 -1.91
N TYR A 757 -12.92 20.73 -2.92
CA TYR A 757 -12.63 22.16 -3.18
C TYR A 757 -13.07 23.12 -2.06
N PRO A 758 -14.17 22.85 -1.34
CA PRO A 758 -14.46 23.59 -0.12
C PRO A 758 -13.87 22.97 1.16
N TRP A 759 -12.90 22.04 1.10
CA TRP A 759 -12.62 21.15 2.24
C TRP A 759 -11.16 20.65 2.25
N SER A 760 -10.17 21.53 2.17
CA SER A 760 -8.77 21.12 2.40
C SER A 760 -7.95 22.33 2.81
N ILE A 761 -7.82 22.51 4.12
CA ILE A 761 -6.90 23.47 4.76
C ILE A 761 -5.96 22.73 5.74
N SER A 762 -6.06 21.40 5.86
CA SER A 762 -5.35 20.65 6.89
C SER A 762 -4.98 19.25 6.44
N MET A 763 -3.74 19.12 5.96
CA MET A 763 -2.86 17.99 6.21
C MET A 763 -1.46 18.52 6.44
#